data_AF-A0AA49K0X8-F1
#
_entry.id   AF-A0AA49K0X8-F1
#
_cell.length_a   1.000
_cell.length_b   1.000
_cell.length_c   1.000
_cell.angle_alpha   90.00
_cell.angle_beta   90.00
_cell.angle_gamma   90.00
#
_symmetry.space_group_name_H-M   'P 1'
#
loop_
_entity.id
_entity.type
_entity.pdbx_description
1 polymer ?
#
loop_
_entity_poly.entity_id
_entity_poly.type
_entity_poly.pdbx_seq_one_letter_code
_entity_poly.pdbx_strand_id
1 'polypeptide(L)'
;MRLSPAIRLGRVPLVGSAIVMIALSLGCAPDRPLPPFGVRQVAILLDADTMRPGQQRLARAVATGFGGEIVDAPVVWRSLTPTTLAVSAAGQLLALAPGVGVVRAAVGSVVRDREIQLVNPPAVAFIVEPESLALRLPGPSVVPSVIPLDVFGEPIIGAALRWSSDAPRIATVSPTGSVTPVAVGASTLRVELDAVSRDLMVRVDAAGGASAPSIDSVVPSTIVTGAPFTVYGTRLTAGGLSSGLAVDGFAAQVLTSASTQITALVPSTAAACVPSGEAAVQVSTADGIGAHPVRIALAPRRTPALGSAVLLLSAAEAACVELPASGRYLVNVLHAARAVGAGSIALSVDHRSGREAPSTLQFASGPVPSSGQHAHLALLERNRAFAAHDGAPEAPRVGVRASLQLPPLGGFAAVRVPDLDDPRLCVGFRAIGARTVYDGTRIAILEDTTSLIGDRPSLAGQMDAAIAALGSEIDLTIWPLIERFGNPLVMDDRLDANGKVVVVLTPTLNAMRGGAIMGAVVSCDFFPRAAAPASNVGEMLYLQVPDVRAHPDPVEALRVWRAAVRGTIAHELKHVVGFAERIARGQLLEESWLEEATARHAEELYTRALTGLTSTSDAAYASIRCEARAALGDGSCQDTPVLMRPALAGLYRFLDARGARSPLGSVASGDDSYYGSGWSLLRFAMDHAAIDEASFTRALSVNGQSGIANLEARSGRSWDELLARWSLAVVTDGRAAGAAVEPTLRLKGWALGDLFEGFCGDLGACGGSGGVNDVFGRADPVRRTALAGNVTVDLAELAPGGFATFELAPSTAGSTRLLRLRGLGGAPLPSTARVALLRVE
;
A
#
# COMPACT_ATOMS: atom_id res chain seq x y z
N MET A 1 39.89 -26.78 -28.46
CA MET A 1 40.05 -27.71 -27.33
C MET A 1 38.67 -28.20 -26.93
N ARG A 2 38.52 -29.52 -26.75
CA ARG A 2 37.26 -30.27 -26.62
C ARG A 2 36.53 -29.98 -25.30
N LEU A 3 35.19 -29.96 -25.31
CA LEU A 3 34.29 -30.95 -24.67
C LEU A 3 32.81 -30.53 -24.80
N SER A 4 31.95 -31.50 -25.10
CA SER A 4 30.52 -31.42 -25.45
C SER A 4 29.57 -31.04 -24.29
N PRO A 5 28.28 -30.76 -24.59
CA PRO A 5 27.28 -31.80 -24.28
C PRO A 5 26.18 -31.97 -25.36
N ALA A 6 25.67 -33.20 -25.48
CA ALA A 6 24.37 -33.56 -26.05
C ALA A 6 23.45 -33.94 -24.87
N ILE A 7 22.16 -33.59 -24.85
CA ILE A 7 21.06 -34.40 -25.39
C ILE A 7 19.83 -33.47 -25.62
N ARG A 8 19.19 -33.56 -26.79
CA ARG A 8 17.84 -33.05 -27.07
C ARG A 8 16.99 -34.15 -27.73
N LEU A 9 15.71 -34.15 -27.38
CA LEU A 9 14.61 -34.98 -27.88
C LEU A 9 14.34 -34.81 -29.39
N GLY A 10 13.79 -35.86 -30.03
CA GLY A 10 13.25 -35.78 -31.39
C GLY A 10 12.41 -36.99 -31.85
N ARG A 11 11.09 -36.78 -31.85
CA ARG A 11 9.90 -37.34 -32.56
C ARG A 11 9.96 -38.45 -33.65
N VAL A 12 8.80 -39.13 -33.72
CA VAL A 12 8.22 -40.15 -34.63
C VAL A 12 7.97 -39.66 -36.08
N PRO A 13 7.96 -40.56 -37.10
CA PRO A 13 6.75 -40.83 -37.94
C PRO A 13 6.56 -42.35 -38.27
N LEU A 14 5.35 -42.96 -38.23
CA LEU A 14 4.24 -43.02 -39.21
C LEU A 14 4.53 -43.74 -40.54
N VAL A 15 3.96 -44.94 -40.75
CA VAL A 15 3.61 -45.51 -42.08
C VAL A 15 2.28 -46.27 -41.97
N GLY A 16 1.38 -46.02 -42.92
CA GLY A 16 0.00 -46.50 -42.95
C GLY A 16 -0.28 -47.69 -43.89
N SER A 17 -1.37 -48.38 -43.54
CA SER A 17 -2.38 -49.14 -44.27
C SER A 17 -2.16 -49.69 -45.70
N ALA A 18 -2.48 -50.98 -45.86
CA ALA A 18 -3.15 -51.53 -47.04
C ALA A 18 -4.21 -52.57 -46.63
N ILE A 19 -5.41 -52.46 -47.19
CA ILE A 19 -6.57 -53.37 -47.03
C ILE A 19 -6.56 -54.36 -48.19
N VAL A 20 -6.72 -55.66 -47.92
CA VAL A 20 -7.15 -56.67 -48.90
C VAL A 20 -8.20 -57.58 -48.24
N MET A 21 -9.37 -57.66 -48.87
CA MET A 21 -10.46 -58.59 -48.58
C MET A 21 -10.22 -59.95 -49.26
N ILE A 22 -10.27 -61.07 -48.53
CA ILE A 22 -10.47 -62.42 -49.08
C ILE A 22 -11.44 -63.20 -48.18
N ALA A 23 -12.37 -63.90 -48.84
CA ALA A 23 -13.51 -64.62 -48.31
C ALA A 23 -13.20 -65.95 -47.59
N LEU A 24 -14.20 -66.45 -46.85
CA LEU A 24 -14.20 -67.63 -45.98
C LEU A 24 -13.73 -68.95 -46.61
N SER A 25 -13.01 -69.75 -45.81
CA SER A 25 -13.32 -71.17 -45.60
C SER A 25 -12.77 -71.67 -44.26
N LEU A 26 -13.54 -72.52 -43.58
CA LEU A 26 -13.31 -73.10 -42.26
C LEU A 26 -11.94 -73.79 -42.09
N GLY A 27 -11.37 -73.66 -40.89
CA GLY A 27 -10.28 -74.52 -40.41
C GLY A 27 -9.84 -74.14 -38.99
N CYS A 28 -10.15 -75.00 -38.02
CA CYS A 28 -9.92 -74.83 -36.59
C CYS A 28 -8.50 -74.38 -36.21
N ALA A 29 -8.43 -73.40 -35.31
CA ALA A 29 -7.25 -73.13 -34.48
C ALA A 29 -7.72 -73.08 -33.00
N PRO A 30 -6.90 -73.61 -32.07
CA PRO A 30 -7.37 -74.16 -30.80
C PRO A 30 -7.82 -73.09 -29.82
N ASP A 31 -8.83 -73.46 -29.04
CA ASP A 31 -9.40 -72.73 -27.91
C ASP A 31 -8.31 -72.02 -27.11
N ARG A 32 -8.33 -70.67 -27.13
CA ARG A 32 -7.80 -69.96 -25.97
C ARG A 32 -8.60 -70.47 -24.78
N PRO A 33 -7.96 -71.03 -23.73
CA PRO A 33 -8.71 -71.51 -22.59
C PRO A 33 -9.60 -70.36 -22.12
N LEU A 34 -10.91 -70.60 -22.11
CA LEU A 34 -11.86 -69.63 -21.57
C LEU A 34 -11.35 -69.24 -20.18
N PRO A 35 -11.36 -67.94 -19.85
CA PRO A 35 -11.02 -67.53 -18.50
C PRO A 35 -11.88 -68.34 -17.53
N PRO A 36 -11.32 -68.81 -16.40
CA PRO A 36 -12.08 -69.60 -15.44
C PRO A 36 -13.41 -68.91 -15.15
N PHE A 37 -14.49 -69.70 -15.08
CA PHE A 37 -15.89 -69.28 -14.91
C PHE A 37 -16.59 -68.63 -16.13
N GLY A 38 -15.95 -68.48 -17.30
CA GLY A 38 -16.62 -67.95 -18.49
C GLY A 38 -16.90 -66.44 -18.47
N VAL A 39 -16.25 -65.71 -17.56
CA VAL A 39 -16.44 -64.27 -17.35
C VAL A 39 -15.70 -63.46 -18.41
N ARG A 40 -16.39 -62.48 -19.01
CA ARG A 40 -15.82 -61.49 -19.96
C ARG A 40 -15.52 -60.16 -19.28
N GLN A 41 -16.39 -59.72 -18.37
CA GLN A 41 -16.30 -58.40 -17.76
C GLN A 41 -16.78 -58.43 -16.31
N VAL A 42 -16.12 -57.66 -15.44
CA VAL A 42 -16.57 -57.39 -14.08
C VAL A 42 -16.87 -55.89 -13.95
N ALA A 43 -17.99 -55.55 -13.30
CA ALA A 43 -18.34 -54.18 -12.92
C ALA A 43 -18.39 -54.07 -11.40
N ILE A 44 -17.91 -52.95 -10.85
CA ILE A 44 -18.06 -52.60 -9.43
C ILE A 44 -19.21 -51.61 -9.32
N LEU A 45 -20.26 -52.00 -8.60
CA LEU A 45 -21.40 -51.17 -8.23
C LEU A 45 -21.18 -50.62 -6.82
N LEU A 46 -21.17 -49.29 -6.72
CA LEU A 46 -21.10 -48.55 -5.48
C LEU A 46 -21.98 -47.31 -5.64
N ASP A 47 -22.90 -47.09 -4.71
CA ASP A 47 -23.86 -45.98 -4.70
C ASP A 47 -23.28 -44.68 -4.12
N ALA A 48 -21.97 -44.48 -4.28
CA ALA A 48 -21.26 -43.30 -3.82
C ALA A 48 -20.02 -43.04 -4.70
N ASP A 49 -19.86 -41.80 -5.14
CA ASP A 49 -18.64 -41.31 -5.78
C ASP A 49 -17.66 -40.70 -4.75
N THR A 50 -18.16 -40.39 -3.53
CA THR A 50 -17.39 -39.84 -2.42
C THR A 50 -17.68 -40.57 -1.11
N MET A 51 -16.67 -40.75 -0.26
CA MET A 51 -16.83 -41.22 1.12
C MET A 51 -16.04 -40.32 2.09
N ARG A 52 -16.52 -40.15 3.32
CA ARG A 52 -15.73 -39.49 4.37
C ARG A 52 -14.90 -40.54 5.12
N PRO A 53 -13.66 -40.25 5.54
CA PRO A 53 -12.91 -41.14 6.45
C PRO A 53 -13.75 -41.58 7.66
N GLY A 54 -13.66 -42.85 8.03
CA GLY A 54 -14.53 -43.52 9.00
C GLY A 54 -15.80 -44.15 8.42
N GLN A 55 -16.27 -43.69 7.26
CA GLN A 55 -17.48 -44.26 6.65
C GLN A 55 -17.24 -45.64 6.05
N GLN A 56 -18.27 -46.48 6.17
CA GLN A 56 -18.33 -47.78 5.52
C GLN A 56 -19.40 -47.79 4.41
N ARG A 57 -19.09 -48.49 3.32
CA ARG A 57 -20.03 -48.73 2.20
C ARG A 57 -19.82 -50.12 1.63
N LEU A 58 -20.89 -50.76 1.19
CA LEU A 58 -20.79 -52.07 0.56
C LEU A 58 -20.65 -51.90 -0.95
N ALA A 59 -19.52 -52.31 -1.52
CA ALA A 59 -19.36 -52.45 -2.96
C ALA A 59 -19.81 -53.85 -3.40
N ARG A 60 -20.53 -53.92 -4.53
CA ARG A 60 -20.93 -55.18 -5.15
C ARG A 60 -20.21 -55.33 -6.49
N ALA A 61 -19.75 -56.54 -6.79
CA ALA A 61 -19.18 -56.85 -8.10
C ALA A 61 -20.18 -57.69 -8.88
N VAL A 62 -20.40 -57.34 -10.15
CA VAL A 62 -21.23 -58.10 -11.08
C VAL A 62 -20.34 -58.58 -12.22
N ALA A 63 -20.23 -59.89 -12.37
CA ALA A 63 -19.52 -60.52 -13.47
C ALA A 63 -20.50 -60.88 -14.59
N THR A 64 -20.11 -60.62 -15.84
CA THR A 64 -20.90 -60.94 -17.03
C THR A 64 -20.07 -61.79 -18.00
N GLY A 65 -20.70 -62.80 -18.58
CA GLY A 65 -20.09 -63.70 -19.55
C GLY A 65 -20.10 -63.14 -20.97
N PHE A 66 -19.70 -63.95 -21.95
CA PHE A 66 -19.53 -63.49 -23.33
C PHE A 66 -20.86 -63.14 -24.03
N GLY A 67 -21.97 -63.75 -23.60
CA GLY A 67 -23.33 -63.48 -24.08
C GLY A 67 -24.09 -62.39 -23.32
N GLY A 68 -23.46 -61.76 -22.31
CA GLY A 68 -24.07 -60.73 -21.46
C GLY A 68 -24.84 -61.26 -20.25
N GLU A 69 -24.87 -62.58 -20.05
CA GLU A 69 -25.44 -63.22 -18.87
C GLU A 69 -24.64 -62.88 -17.59
N ILE A 70 -25.34 -62.74 -16.47
CA ILE A 70 -24.68 -62.60 -15.16
C ILE A 70 -24.11 -63.96 -14.77
N VAL A 71 -22.83 -63.98 -14.43
CA VAL A 71 -22.12 -65.19 -13.99
C VAL A 71 -21.98 -65.13 -12.47
N ASP A 72 -22.50 -66.15 -11.79
CA ASP A 72 -22.26 -66.34 -10.36
C ASP A 72 -20.90 -67.02 -10.15
N ALA A 73 -19.92 -66.26 -9.68
CA ALA A 73 -18.55 -66.71 -9.48
C ALA A 73 -17.91 -65.97 -8.30
N PRO A 74 -16.97 -66.61 -7.58
CA PRO A 74 -16.35 -66.00 -6.40
C PRO A 74 -15.53 -64.76 -6.78
N VAL A 75 -15.83 -63.66 -6.11
CA VAL A 75 -15.13 -62.37 -6.29
C VAL A 75 -14.03 -62.22 -5.24
N VAL A 76 -12.82 -61.92 -5.71
CA VAL A 76 -11.70 -61.55 -4.84
C VAL A 76 -11.57 -60.04 -4.82
N TRP A 77 -11.74 -59.45 -3.64
CA TRP A 77 -11.59 -58.01 -3.41
C TRP A 77 -10.18 -57.67 -2.92
N ARG A 78 -9.66 -56.54 -3.39
CA ARG A 78 -8.37 -55.99 -2.94
C ARG A 78 -8.39 -54.47 -2.98
N SER A 79 -7.93 -53.81 -1.92
CA SER A 79 -7.63 -52.38 -1.99
C SER A 79 -6.27 -52.17 -2.63
N LEU A 80 -6.20 -51.25 -3.59
CA LEU A 80 -4.94 -50.79 -4.19
C LEU A 80 -4.37 -49.59 -3.43
N THR A 81 -5.15 -48.95 -2.56
CA THR A 81 -4.75 -47.84 -1.70
C THR A 81 -5.05 -48.15 -0.22
N PRO A 82 -4.43 -49.17 0.37
CA PRO A 82 -4.80 -49.68 1.70
C PRO A 82 -4.58 -48.69 2.85
N THR A 83 -3.83 -47.61 2.64
CA THR A 83 -3.66 -46.52 3.62
C THR A 83 -4.81 -45.52 3.64
N THR A 84 -5.59 -45.42 2.55
CA THR A 84 -6.72 -44.48 2.43
C THR A 84 -8.08 -45.20 2.38
N LEU A 85 -8.13 -46.43 1.85
CA LEU A 85 -9.36 -47.22 1.72
C LEU A 85 -9.07 -48.70 2.02
N ALA A 86 -9.78 -49.30 2.97
CA ALA A 86 -9.78 -50.75 3.18
C ALA A 86 -10.98 -51.40 2.48
N VAL A 87 -10.85 -52.68 2.12
CA VAL A 87 -11.95 -53.51 1.61
C VAL A 87 -11.90 -54.90 2.26
N SER A 88 -13.05 -55.42 2.69
CA SER A 88 -13.18 -56.79 3.21
C SER A 88 -13.37 -57.82 2.09
N ALA A 89 -13.26 -59.12 2.42
CA ALA A 89 -13.58 -60.20 1.48
C ALA A 89 -15.04 -60.17 0.96
N ALA A 90 -15.95 -59.54 1.71
CA ALA A 90 -17.35 -59.36 1.31
C ALA A 90 -17.59 -58.08 0.47
N GLY A 91 -16.54 -57.30 0.15
CA GLY A 91 -16.67 -56.04 -0.58
C GLY A 91 -17.05 -54.83 0.28
N GLN A 92 -16.97 -54.95 1.62
CA GLN A 92 -17.22 -53.82 2.52
C GLN A 92 -16.02 -52.88 2.53
N LEU A 93 -16.23 -51.67 2.03
CA LEU A 93 -15.26 -50.58 2.01
C LEU A 93 -15.27 -49.82 3.34
N LEU A 94 -14.10 -49.43 3.82
CA LEU A 94 -13.92 -48.49 4.94
C LEU A 94 -12.93 -47.41 4.50
N ALA A 95 -13.37 -46.16 4.45
CA ALA A 95 -12.49 -45.02 4.22
C ALA A 95 -11.64 -44.78 5.48
N LEU A 96 -10.32 -44.72 5.32
CA LEU A 96 -9.36 -44.58 6.43
C LEU A 96 -8.77 -43.18 6.53
N ALA A 97 -8.55 -42.51 5.40
CA ALA A 97 -7.94 -41.19 5.32
C ALA A 97 -8.42 -40.44 4.06
N PRO A 98 -8.37 -39.10 4.04
CA PRO A 98 -8.76 -38.32 2.86
C PRO A 98 -7.78 -38.54 1.70
N GLY A 99 -8.22 -38.26 0.47
CA GLY A 99 -7.48 -38.48 -0.77
C GLY A 99 -8.26 -39.35 -1.75
N VAL A 100 -7.56 -40.24 -2.45
CA VAL A 100 -8.17 -41.13 -3.44
C VAL A 100 -8.10 -42.57 -2.96
N GLY A 101 -9.25 -43.24 -2.95
CA GLY A 101 -9.39 -44.67 -2.65
C GLY A 101 -9.57 -45.48 -3.93
N VAL A 102 -8.82 -46.57 -4.11
CA VAL A 102 -8.98 -47.47 -5.26
C VAL A 102 -9.19 -48.90 -4.80
N VAL A 103 -10.32 -49.49 -5.21
CA VAL A 103 -10.66 -50.90 -4.94
C VAL A 103 -10.70 -51.71 -6.23
N ARG A 104 -10.15 -52.92 -6.18
CA ARG A 104 -10.16 -53.92 -7.24
C ARG A 104 -11.07 -55.09 -6.90
N ALA A 105 -11.91 -55.48 -7.84
CA ALA A 105 -12.63 -56.75 -7.85
C ALA A 105 -12.05 -57.66 -8.94
N ALA A 106 -11.83 -58.93 -8.61
CA ALA A 106 -11.32 -59.92 -9.55
C ALA A 106 -12.21 -61.17 -9.56
N VAL A 107 -12.53 -61.68 -10.74
CA VAL A 107 -13.16 -63.00 -10.94
C VAL A 107 -12.30 -63.78 -11.92
N GLY A 108 -11.62 -64.81 -11.41
CA GLY A 108 -10.57 -65.48 -12.17
C GLY A 108 -9.45 -64.52 -12.56
N SER A 109 -9.15 -64.42 -13.87
CA SER A 109 -8.16 -63.47 -14.41
C SER A 109 -8.74 -62.11 -14.82
N VAL A 110 -10.06 -61.93 -14.75
CA VAL A 110 -10.72 -60.67 -15.14
C VAL A 110 -10.81 -59.75 -13.93
N VAL A 111 -10.30 -58.52 -14.07
CA VAL A 111 -10.24 -57.53 -12.99
C VAL A 111 -10.93 -56.23 -13.37
N ARG A 112 -11.45 -55.51 -12.37
CA ARG A 112 -11.96 -54.15 -12.51
C ARG A 112 -11.56 -53.31 -11.30
N ASP A 113 -11.17 -52.08 -11.55
CA ASP A 113 -10.87 -51.08 -10.52
C ASP A 113 -11.99 -50.04 -10.44
N ARG A 114 -12.21 -49.51 -9.24
CA ARG A 114 -13.12 -48.40 -8.95
C ARG A 114 -12.39 -47.40 -8.04
N GLU A 115 -12.36 -46.16 -8.50
CA GLU A 115 -11.86 -45.01 -7.75
C GLU A 115 -13.00 -44.33 -6.98
N ILE A 116 -12.71 -43.85 -5.78
CA ILE A 116 -13.64 -43.17 -4.87
C ILE A 116 -12.89 -41.98 -4.23
N GLN A 117 -13.51 -40.81 -4.25
CA GLN A 117 -12.93 -39.62 -3.62
C GLN A 117 -13.20 -39.63 -2.12
N LEU A 118 -12.16 -39.48 -1.32
CA LEU A 118 -12.24 -39.51 0.14
C LEU A 118 -12.04 -38.10 0.69
N VAL A 119 -13.11 -37.48 1.16
CA VAL A 119 -13.12 -36.04 1.46
C VAL A 119 -13.50 -35.81 2.91
N ASN A 120 -12.69 -35.01 3.62
CA ASN A 120 -13.05 -34.55 4.95
C ASN A 120 -14.07 -33.39 4.85
N PRO A 121 -15.12 -33.38 5.68
CA PRO A 121 -15.97 -32.20 5.81
C PRO A 121 -15.21 -31.03 6.44
N PRO A 122 -15.70 -29.79 6.27
CA PRO A 122 -15.14 -28.65 6.96
C PRO A 122 -15.23 -28.78 8.48
N ALA A 123 -14.17 -28.43 9.19
CA ALA A 123 -14.15 -28.36 10.64
C ALA A 123 -14.94 -27.14 11.15
N VAL A 124 -15.67 -27.34 12.25
CA VAL A 124 -16.39 -26.25 12.96
C VAL A 124 -15.93 -26.09 14.41
N ALA A 125 -15.29 -27.11 14.99
CA ALA A 125 -14.88 -27.13 16.40
C ALA A 125 -13.71 -28.10 16.66
N PHE A 126 -13.14 -28.03 17.87
CA PHE A 126 -12.14 -28.96 18.38
C PHE A 126 -12.50 -29.45 19.78
N ILE A 127 -12.29 -30.74 20.05
CA ILE A 127 -12.13 -31.28 21.41
C ILE A 127 -10.62 -31.38 21.69
N VAL A 128 -10.18 -30.87 22.83
CA VAL A 128 -8.77 -30.89 23.25
C VAL A 128 -8.67 -31.42 24.68
N GLU A 129 -7.94 -32.52 24.87
CA GLU A 129 -7.72 -33.15 26.17
C GLU A 129 -6.24 -33.49 26.42
N PRO A 130 -5.66 -33.07 27.57
CA PRO A 130 -6.24 -32.15 28.56
C PRO A 130 -6.34 -30.71 28.02
N GLU A 131 -7.22 -29.88 28.61
CA GLU A 131 -7.39 -28.46 28.24
C GLU A 131 -6.17 -27.57 28.57
N SER A 132 -5.24 -28.10 29.38
CA SER A 132 -3.93 -27.49 29.64
C SER A 132 -2.88 -28.57 29.92
N LEU A 133 -1.62 -28.29 29.59
CA LEU A 133 -0.47 -29.14 29.85
C LEU A 133 0.39 -28.53 30.96
N ALA A 134 0.70 -29.34 31.97
CA ALA A 134 1.71 -29.03 32.99
C ALA A 134 2.92 -29.95 32.77
N LEU A 135 4.02 -29.38 32.27
CA LEU A 135 5.26 -30.06 31.96
C LEU A 135 6.32 -29.75 33.01
N ARG A 136 7.32 -30.62 33.13
CA ARG A 136 8.49 -30.40 33.98
C ARG A 136 9.75 -30.25 33.13
N LEU A 137 10.68 -29.42 33.59
CA LEU A 137 12.01 -29.28 32.99
C LEU A 137 13.12 -29.63 34.00
N PRO A 138 14.02 -30.59 33.67
CA PRO A 138 13.94 -31.50 32.53
C PRO A 138 12.74 -32.46 32.65
N GLY A 139 12.20 -32.92 31.53
CA GLY A 139 11.06 -33.83 31.48
C GLY A 139 10.74 -34.28 30.05
N PRO A 140 9.89 -35.30 29.88
CA PRO A 140 9.56 -35.86 28.57
C PRO A 140 8.62 -34.94 27.77
N SER A 141 8.61 -35.13 26.44
CA SER A 141 7.59 -34.54 25.56
C SER A 141 6.23 -35.22 25.77
N VAL A 142 5.14 -34.47 25.56
CA VAL A 142 3.75 -34.93 25.72
C VAL A 142 2.97 -34.71 24.43
N VAL A 143 2.08 -35.64 24.07
CA VAL A 143 1.18 -35.49 22.92
C VAL A 143 -0.26 -35.34 23.46
N PRO A 144 -0.89 -34.15 23.40
CA PRO A 144 -2.28 -33.98 23.77
C PRO A 144 -3.21 -34.62 22.74
N SER A 145 -4.39 -35.05 23.18
CA SER A 145 -5.45 -35.52 22.29
C SER A 145 -6.18 -34.32 21.69
N VAL A 146 -6.20 -34.21 20.35
CA VAL A 146 -6.94 -33.17 19.63
C VAL A 146 -7.79 -33.80 18.55
N ILE A 147 -9.10 -33.59 18.65
CA ILE A 147 -10.10 -34.17 17.76
C ILE A 147 -10.89 -33.03 17.10
N PRO A 148 -10.67 -32.73 15.81
CA PRO A 148 -11.52 -31.80 15.06
C PRO A 148 -12.91 -32.41 14.82
N LEU A 149 -13.94 -31.58 14.90
CA LEU A 149 -15.34 -31.97 14.68
C LEU A 149 -15.94 -31.25 13.46
N ASP A 150 -16.84 -31.93 12.75
CA ASP A 150 -17.64 -31.33 11.68
C ASP A 150 -18.93 -30.67 12.19
N VAL A 151 -19.71 -30.08 11.28
CA VAL A 151 -20.97 -29.37 11.62
C VAL A 151 -22.00 -30.22 12.35
N PHE A 152 -21.91 -31.55 12.28
CA PHE A 152 -22.80 -32.49 12.95
C PHE A 152 -22.23 -32.98 14.28
N GLY A 153 -21.04 -32.51 14.69
CA GLY A 153 -20.36 -32.93 15.90
C GLY A 153 -19.57 -34.23 15.75
N GLU A 154 -19.37 -34.72 14.52
CA GLU A 154 -18.67 -35.99 14.26
C GLU A 154 -17.15 -35.76 14.11
N PRO A 155 -16.28 -36.66 14.61
CA PRO A 155 -14.84 -36.57 14.45
C PRO A 155 -14.37 -36.59 13.00
N ILE A 156 -13.47 -35.67 12.64
CA ILE A 156 -12.82 -35.65 11.32
C ILE A 156 -11.54 -36.49 11.37
N ILE A 157 -11.59 -37.69 10.80
CA ILE A 157 -10.49 -38.65 10.86
C ILE A 157 -9.39 -38.30 9.83
N GLY A 158 -8.13 -38.43 10.24
CA GLY A 158 -6.96 -38.27 9.35
C GLY A 158 -6.73 -36.83 8.87
N ALA A 159 -7.33 -35.83 9.53
CA ALA A 159 -7.10 -34.44 9.20
C ALA A 159 -5.65 -34.02 9.52
N ALA A 160 -5.03 -33.28 8.60
CA ALA A 160 -3.70 -32.71 8.79
C ALA A 160 -3.80 -31.40 9.59
N LEU A 161 -3.58 -31.48 10.90
CA LEU A 161 -3.62 -30.34 11.81
C LEU A 161 -2.39 -29.43 11.64
N ARG A 162 -2.59 -28.12 11.76
CA ARG A 162 -1.49 -27.14 11.80
C ARG A 162 -1.27 -26.70 13.24
N TRP A 163 -0.04 -26.79 13.72
CA TRP A 163 0.34 -26.44 15.09
C TRP A 163 1.29 -25.25 15.11
N SER A 164 1.17 -24.39 16.12
CA SER A 164 2.12 -23.32 16.41
C SER A 164 2.24 -23.06 17.91
N SER A 165 3.33 -22.41 18.32
CA SER A 165 3.59 -22.00 19.71
C SER A 165 3.88 -20.50 19.73
N ASP A 166 3.29 -19.77 20.69
CA ASP A 166 3.57 -18.34 20.90
C ASP A 166 4.93 -18.06 21.56
N ALA A 167 5.48 -19.05 22.26
CA ALA A 167 6.77 -19.02 22.91
C ALA A 167 7.51 -20.35 22.72
N PRO A 168 8.02 -20.65 21.50
CA PRO A 168 8.81 -21.85 21.24
C PRO A 168 10.05 -21.99 22.15
N ARG A 169 10.54 -20.87 22.69
CA ARG A 169 11.63 -20.82 23.69
C ARG A 169 11.24 -21.42 25.05
N ILE A 170 9.95 -21.55 25.34
CA ILE A 170 9.39 -22.16 26.56
C ILE A 170 8.90 -23.57 26.26
N ALA A 171 8.09 -23.73 25.20
CA ALA A 171 7.61 -25.04 24.75
C ALA A 171 7.47 -25.09 23.22
N THR A 172 8.07 -26.10 22.59
CA THR A 172 7.92 -26.34 21.14
C THR A 172 6.81 -27.36 20.88
N VAL A 173 6.17 -27.28 19.71
CA VAL A 173 5.21 -28.28 19.24
C VAL A 173 5.61 -28.73 17.84
N SER A 174 5.63 -30.04 17.62
CA SER A 174 5.91 -30.65 16.31
C SER A 174 4.64 -30.68 15.43
N PRO A 175 4.77 -30.92 14.11
CA PRO A 175 3.62 -31.07 13.22
C PRO A 175 2.64 -32.19 13.62
N THR A 176 3.10 -33.20 14.37
CA THR A 176 2.27 -34.29 14.90
C THR A 176 1.69 -33.98 16.28
N GLY A 177 1.80 -32.74 16.77
CA GLY A 177 1.28 -32.32 18.06
C GLY A 177 2.14 -32.69 19.27
N SER A 178 3.33 -33.28 19.10
CA SER A 178 4.23 -33.55 20.24
C SER A 178 4.81 -32.26 20.80
N VAL A 179 4.56 -32.00 22.08
CA VAL A 179 4.94 -30.80 22.83
C VAL A 179 6.17 -31.09 23.69
N THR A 180 7.23 -30.30 23.52
CA THR A 180 8.50 -30.49 24.25
C THR A 180 8.81 -29.26 25.12
N PRO A 181 9.07 -29.44 26.43
CA PRO A 181 9.47 -28.33 27.31
C PRO A 181 10.91 -27.89 27.00
N VAL A 182 11.14 -26.57 26.97
CA VAL A 182 12.45 -25.95 26.63
C VAL A 182 12.96 -25.07 27.77
N ALA A 183 12.10 -24.25 28.37
CA ALA A 183 12.42 -23.38 29.51
C ALA A 183 11.24 -23.30 30.47
N VAL A 184 11.49 -22.99 31.74
CA VAL A 184 10.45 -22.73 32.74
C VAL A 184 9.67 -21.47 32.36
N GLY A 185 8.35 -21.54 32.38
CA GLY A 185 7.48 -20.44 31.98
C GLY A 185 6.11 -20.93 31.50
N ALA A 186 5.39 -20.05 30.79
CA ALA A 186 4.10 -20.36 30.19
C ALA A 186 4.10 -20.06 28.68
N SER A 187 3.42 -20.89 27.90
CA SER A 187 3.22 -20.71 26.47
C SER A 187 1.80 -21.15 26.09
N THR A 188 1.27 -20.61 25.01
CA THR A 188 0.04 -21.06 24.37
C THR A 188 0.38 -21.74 23.05
N LEU A 189 -0.09 -22.96 22.89
CA LEU A 189 -0.06 -23.67 21.62
C LEU A 189 -1.38 -23.45 20.88
N ARG A 190 -1.32 -23.23 19.58
CA ARG A 190 -2.50 -23.12 18.73
C ARG A 190 -2.54 -24.27 17.74
N VAL A 191 -3.71 -24.89 17.64
CA VAL A 191 -4.03 -25.89 16.61
C VAL A 191 -5.11 -25.33 15.67
N GLU A 192 -4.93 -25.53 14.36
CA GLU A 192 -5.79 -25.00 13.32
C GLU A 192 -6.15 -26.07 12.29
N LEU A 193 -7.40 -26.02 11.82
CA LEU A 193 -7.94 -26.77 10.69
C LEU A 193 -9.04 -25.95 10.02
N ASP A 194 -8.98 -25.80 8.70
CA ASP A 194 -9.84 -24.90 7.93
C ASP A 194 -9.81 -23.45 8.48
N ALA A 195 -10.97 -22.87 8.81
CA ALA A 195 -11.10 -21.53 9.38
C ALA A 195 -11.26 -21.54 10.92
N VAL A 196 -11.05 -22.70 11.57
CA VAL A 196 -11.25 -22.88 13.01
C VAL A 196 -9.92 -23.12 13.71
N SER A 197 -9.77 -22.57 14.91
CA SER A 197 -8.58 -22.70 15.74
C SER A 197 -8.93 -22.98 17.20
N ARG A 198 -8.04 -23.67 17.94
CA ARG A 198 -8.14 -23.85 19.38
C ARG A 198 -6.80 -23.62 20.06
N ASP A 199 -6.81 -22.97 21.22
CA ASP A 199 -5.63 -22.65 22.02
C ASP A 199 -5.50 -23.60 23.22
N LEU A 200 -4.32 -24.20 23.41
CA LEU A 200 -3.94 -25.09 24.52
C LEU A 200 -2.89 -24.40 25.39
N MET A 201 -3.20 -24.23 26.68
CA MET A 201 -2.28 -23.63 27.65
C MET A 201 -1.17 -24.63 28.03
N VAL A 202 0.09 -24.21 28.02
CA VAL A 202 1.24 -25.01 28.46
C VAL A 202 1.98 -24.26 29.55
N ARG A 203 2.13 -24.89 30.71
CA ARG A 203 2.96 -24.43 31.80
C ARG A 203 4.13 -25.40 31.97
N VAL A 204 5.34 -24.87 31.99
CA VAL A 204 6.57 -25.64 32.25
C VAL A 204 7.10 -25.20 33.61
N ASP A 205 7.10 -26.12 34.57
CA ASP A 205 7.69 -25.90 35.90
C ASP A 205 9.06 -26.57 35.99
N ALA A 206 9.93 -26.08 36.87
CA ALA A 206 11.17 -26.81 37.19
C ALA A 206 10.83 -28.17 37.82
N ALA A 207 11.54 -29.23 37.43
CA ALA A 207 11.39 -30.56 38.04
C ALA A 207 11.75 -30.54 39.54
N GLY A 208 12.61 -29.61 39.95
CA GLY A 208 13.11 -29.49 41.32
C GLY A 208 14.04 -30.65 41.71
N GLY A 209 14.53 -30.62 42.94
CA GLY A 209 15.42 -31.63 43.51
C GLY A 209 16.09 -31.11 44.78
N ALA A 210 16.46 -32.01 45.70
CA ALA A 210 17.07 -31.63 46.98
C ALA A 210 18.35 -30.79 46.79
N SER A 211 19.05 -30.98 45.66
CA SER A 211 20.31 -30.30 45.30
C SER A 211 20.13 -29.17 44.28
N ALA A 212 18.92 -28.95 43.76
CA ALA A 212 18.67 -27.91 42.76
C ALA A 212 18.86 -26.49 43.36
N PRO A 213 19.21 -25.49 42.55
CA PRO A 213 19.30 -24.11 43.00
C PRO A 213 17.95 -23.64 43.56
N SER A 214 17.98 -22.97 44.71
CA SER A 214 16.83 -22.25 45.25
C SER A 214 16.99 -20.79 44.93
N ILE A 215 15.93 -20.16 44.44
CA ILE A 215 15.90 -18.72 44.21
C ILE A 215 14.91 -18.13 45.20
N ASP A 216 15.43 -17.30 46.09
CA ASP A 216 14.68 -16.71 47.20
C ASP A 216 14.03 -15.39 46.78
N SER A 217 14.73 -14.59 45.97
CA SER A 217 14.19 -13.35 45.39
C SER A 217 14.96 -12.89 44.15
N VAL A 218 14.33 -12.00 43.38
CA VAL A 218 14.94 -11.31 42.24
C VAL A 218 14.70 -9.80 42.38
N VAL A 219 15.76 -9.00 42.24
CA VAL A 219 15.72 -7.54 42.42
C VAL A 219 16.35 -6.84 41.21
N PRO A 220 15.62 -5.94 40.51
CA PRO A 220 14.19 -5.67 40.67
C PRO A 220 13.31 -6.87 40.27
N SER A 221 12.10 -6.95 40.83
CA SER A 221 11.12 -8.01 40.52
C SER A 221 10.49 -7.87 39.12
N THR A 222 10.64 -6.70 38.49
CA THR A 222 10.34 -6.45 37.08
C THR A 222 11.63 -6.31 36.29
N ILE A 223 11.86 -7.21 35.33
CA ILE A 223 13.06 -7.24 34.50
C ILE A 223 12.78 -6.51 33.18
N VAL A 224 13.66 -5.57 32.84
CA VAL A 224 13.68 -4.86 31.55
C VAL A 224 14.96 -5.20 30.80
N THR A 225 14.96 -5.12 29.47
CA THR A 225 16.17 -5.38 28.68
C THR A 225 17.25 -4.34 28.95
N GLY A 226 18.51 -4.77 28.97
CA GLY A 226 19.68 -3.91 29.12
C GLY A 226 19.97 -3.40 30.54
N ALA A 227 19.03 -3.54 31.49
CA ALA A 227 19.25 -3.20 32.89
C ALA A 227 19.70 -4.45 33.69
N PRO A 228 20.67 -4.31 34.61
CA PRO A 228 21.06 -5.41 35.48
C PRO A 228 19.97 -5.72 36.52
N PHE A 229 19.79 -7.01 36.80
CA PHE A 229 19.01 -7.54 37.91
C PHE A 229 19.87 -8.53 38.70
N THR A 230 19.53 -8.74 39.98
CA THR A 230 20.23 -9.68 40.86
C THR A 230 19.26 -10.75 41.35
N VAL A 231 19.69 -12.01 41.21
CA VAL A 231 19.03 -13.20 41.72
C VAL A 231 19.69 -13.54 43.05
N TYR A 232 18.93 -13.61 44.13
CA TYR A 232 19.38 -14.08 45.44
C TYR A 232 18.85 -15.48 45.72
N GLY A 233 19.68 -16.32 46.33
CA GLY A 233 19.29 -17.69 46.59
C GLY A 233 20.39 -18.54 47.21
N THR A 234 20.28 -19.84 47.01
CA THR A 234 21.30 -20.81 47.42
C THR A 234 21.60 -21.77 46.28
N ARG A 235 22.87 -22.19 46.20
CA ARG A 235 23.39 -23.13 45.18
C ARG A 235 23.22 -22.62 43.75
N LEU A 236 23.30 -21.30 43.56
CA LEU A 236 23.14 -20.68 42.24
C LEU A 236 24.30 -20.99 41.27
N THR A 237 25.45 -21.38 41.79
CA THR A 237 26.62 -21.79 41.01
C THR A 237 27.19 -23.11 41.54
N ALA A 238 27.48 -24.07 40.67
CA ALA A 238 28.26 -25.26 41.00
C ALA A 238 29.70 -25.08 40.47
N GLY A 239 30.71 -25.15 41.34
CA GLY A 239 32.12 -25.19 40.92
C GLY A 239 32.71 -23.94 40.25
N GLY A 240 32.10 -22.76 40.42
CA GLY A 240 32.64 -21.49 39.90
C GLY A 240 32.28 -21.14 38.45
N LEU A 241 31.42 -21.93 37.79
CA LEU A 241 30.86 -21.61 36.47
C LEU A 241 29.33 -21.51 36.58
N SER A 242 28.74 -20.39 36.12
CA SER A 242 27.29 -20.29 35.96
C SER A 242 26.86 -21.14 34.76
N SER A 243 26.26 -22.27 35.03
CA SER A 243 25.36 -22.97 34.13
C SER A 243 24.12 -22.09 33.88
N GLY A 244 23.56 -22.16 32.66
CA GLY A 244 22.79 -21.07 32.03
C GLY A 244 21.72 -20.38 32.90
N LEU A 245 21.72 -19.05 32.86
CA LEU A 245 20.66 -18.20 33.39
C LEU A 245 19.72 -17.80 32.24
N ALA A 246 18.42 -17.94 32.45
CA ALA A 246 17.42 -17.51 31.49
C ALA A 246 16.29 -16.70 32.16
N VAL A 247 15.72 -15.75 31.41
CA VAL A 247 14.52 -14.99 31.80
C VAL A 247 13.51 -15.17 30.69
N ASP A 248 12.35 -15.75 31.00
CA ASP A 248 11.33 -16.05 30.00
C ASP A 248 11.85 -16.89 28.80
N GLY A 249 12.81 -17.78 29.07
CA GLY A 249 13.51 -18.59 28.06
C GLY A 249 14.60 -17.85 27.27
N PHE A 250 14.82 -16.55 27.48
CA PHE A 250 15.96 -15.82 26.92
C PHE A 250 17.20 -16.01 27.75
N ALA A 251 18.32 -16.34 27.13
CA ALA A 251 19.61 -16.37 27.82
C ALA A 251 19.96 -14.97 28.36
N ALA A 252 20.22 -14.90 29.66
CA ALA A 252 20.68 -13.69 30.32
C ALA A 252 22.22 -13.67 30.36
N GLN A 253 22.81 -12.50 30.14
CA GLN A 253 24.24 -12.28 30.27
C GLN A 253 24.58 -12.15 31.76
N VAL A 254 25.31 -13.12 32.28
CA VAL A 254 25.83 -13.08 33.66
C VAL A 254 26.97 -12.06 33.76
N LEU A 255 26.85 -11.11 34.68
CA LEU A 255 27.85 -10.08 34.97
C LEU A 255 28.75 -10.51 36.13
N THR A 256 28.14 -11.01 37.21
CA THR A 256 28.84 -11.56 38.37
C THR A 256 28.08 -12.77 38.89
N SER A 257 28.80 -13.78 39.38
CA SER A 257 28.20 -15.02 39.88
C SER A 257 28.85 -15.48 41.18
N ALA A 258 28.02 -15.84 42.16
CA ALA A 258 28.39 -16.48 43.41
C ALA A 258 27.34 -17.54 43.78
N SER A 259 27.64 -18.39 44.77
CA SER A 259 26.73 -19.45 45.20
C SER A 259 25.41 -18.94 45.80
N THR A 260 25.37 -17.69 46.24
CA THR A 260 24.19 -17.05 46.86
C THR A 260 23.61 -15.89 46.08
N GLN A 261 24.33 -15.37 45.08
CA GLN A 261 23.85 -14.26 44.26
C GLN A 261 24.40 -14.32 42.83
N ILE A 262 23.55 -14.00 41.85
CA ILE A 262 23.96 -13.79 40.45
C ILE A 262 23.42 -12.45 40.00
N THR A 263 24.29 -11.58 39.49
CA THR A 263 23.88 -10.35 38.80
C THR A 263 24.01 -10.58 37.31
N ALA A 264 22.95 -10.25 36.56
CA ALA A 264 22.86 -10.49 35.14
C ALA A 264 22.02 -9.40 34.47
N LEU A 265 22.02 -9.36 33.14
CA LEU A 265 21.09 -8.56 32.35
C LEU A 265 20.52 -9.38 31.19
N VAL A 266 19.31 -9.04 30.74
CA VAL A 266 18.77 -9.59 29.48
C VAL A 266 19.25 -8.67 28.35
N PRO A 267 20.02 -9.16 27.35
CA PRO A 267 20.49 -8.32 26.26
C PRO A 267 19.33 -7.72 25.46
N SER A 268 19.45 -6.45 25.06
CA SER A 268 18.44 -5.77 24.22
C SER A 268 18.27 -6.37 22.83
N THR A 269 19.21 -7.21 22.39
CA THR A 269 19.19 -7.91 21.09
C THR A 269 18.43 -9.26 21.14
N ALA A 270 18.07 -9.75 22.33
CA ALA A 270 17.40 -11.04 22.51
C ALA A 270 15.89 -10.93 22.18
N ALA A 271 15.57 -10.83 20.88
CA ALA A 271 14.22 -10.80 20.30
C ALA A 271 13.18 -9.96 21.10
N ALA A 272 13.46 -8.66 21.18
CA ALA A 272 12.80 -7.60 21.96
C ALA A 272 11.31 -7.30 21.67
N CYS A 273 10.54 -8.27 21.15
CA CYS A 273 9.10 -8.11 20.98
C CYS A 273 8.35 -9.27 21.62
N VAL A 274 8.35 -9.23 22.95
CA VAL A 274 7.60 -10.12 23.85
C VAL A 274 6.72 -9.23 24.72
N PRO A 275 5.43 -9.56 24.88
CA PRO A 275 4.52 -8.74 25.68
C PRO A 275 4.97 -8.72 27.14
N SER A 276 4.75 -7.60 27.82
CA SER A 276 4.99 -7.51 29.25
C SER A 276 4.03 -8.44 29.99
N GLY A 277 4.52 -9.11 31.04
CA GLY A 277 3.70 -10.09 31.75
C GLY A 277 4.45 -10.85 32.83
N GLU A 278 3.76 -11.84 33.39
CA GLU A 278 4.38 -12.81 34.30
C GLU A 278 5.34 -13.71 33.52
N ALA A 279 6.49 -13.99 34.11
CA ALA A 279 7.50 -14.86 33.57
C ALA A 279 8.25 -15.57 34.70
N ALA A 280 9.30 -16.31 34.35
CA ALA A 280 10.20 -16.90 35.33
C ALA A 280 11.65 -16.54 35.03
N VAL A 281 12.42 -16.31 36.09
CA VAL A 281 13.88 -16.44 36.06
C VAL A 281 14.21 -17.89 36.32
N GLN A 282 15.03 -18.47 35.45
CA GLN A 282 15.53 -19.84 35.53
C GLN A 282 17.04 -19.83 35.75
N VAL A 283 17.50 -20.54 36.77
CA VAL A 283 18.91 -20.89 36.96
C VAL A 283 19.06 -22.38 36.73
N SER A 284 19.79 -22.76 35.69
CA SER A 284 20.12 -24.16 35.40
C SER A 284 21.48 -24.50 35.99
N THR A 285 21.60 -25.65 36.63
CA THR A 285 22.86 -26.22 37.15
C THR A 285 23.00 -27.69 36.80
N ALA A 286 24.20 -28.24 36.98
CA ALA A 286 24.43 -29.69 36.85
C ALA A 286 23.53 -30.48 37.80
N ASP A 287 23.19 -29.90 38.97
CA ASP A 287 22.38 -30.52 40.01
C ASP A 287 20.86 -30.29 39.84
N GLY A 288 20.46 -29.56 38.79
CA GLY A 288 19.05 -29.34 38.45
C GLY A 288 18.71 -27.88 38.12
N ILE A 289 17.41 -27.60 38.07
CA ILE A 289 16.86 -26.31 37.66
C ILE A 289 16.08 -25.69 38.82
N GLY A 290 16.35 -24.42 39.08
CA GLY A 290 15.63 -23.56 40.00
C GLY A 290 14.94 -22.45 39.24
N ALA A 291 13.76 -22.05 39.69
CA ALA A 291 13.01 -20.98 39.05
C ALA A 291 12.27 -20.12 40.07
N HIS A 292 12.08 -18.85 39.72
CA HIS A 292 11.36 -17.88 40.52
C HIS A 292 10.46 -17.01 39.63
N PRO A 293 9.20 -16.77 40.03
CA PRO A 293 8.31 -15.90 39.27
C PRO A 293 8.82 -14.46 39.31
N VAL A 294 8.73 -13.78 38.17
CA VAL A 294 9.05 -12.36 38.01
C VAL A 294 8.06 -11.73 37.03
N ARG A 295 8.09 -10.40 36.92
CA ARG A 295 7.49 -9.71 35.77
C ARG A 295 8.56 -9.36 34.75
N ILE A 296 8.20 -9.36 33.48
CA ILE A 296 9.03 -8.84 32.39
C ILE A 296 8.37 -7.64 31.73
N ALA A 297 9.19 -6.68 31.30
CA ALA A 297 8.79 -5.57 30.44
C ALA A 297 9.86 -5.38 29.36
N LEU A 298 9.81 -6.27 28.35
CA LEU A 298 10.82 -6.35 27.30
C LEU A 298 10.44 -5.52 26.06
N ALA A 299 9.14 -5.45 25.72
CA ALA A 299 8.65 -4.60 24.64
C ALA A 299 8.50 -3.14 25.11
N PRO A 300 8.92 -2.15 24.31
CA PRO A 300 8.68 -0.74 24.62
C PRO A 300 7.19 -0.41 24.66
N ARG A 301 6.68 -0.11 25.86
CA ARG A 301 5.27 0.26 26.06
C ARG A 301 5.00 1.72 25.73
N ARG A 302 3.93 1.99 24.98
CA ARG A 302 3.46 3.34 24.61
C ARG A 302 2.06 3.60 25.17
N THR A 303 1.90 4.74 25.85
CA THR A 303 0.64 5.10 26.54
C THR A 303 0.21 6.52 26.17
N PRO A 304 -0.11 6.80 24.89
CA PRO A 304 -0.66 8.10 24.52
C PRO A 304 -1.93 8.44 25.31
N ALA A 305 -2.08 9.72 25.65
CA ALA A 305 -3.35 10.25 26.10
C ALA A 305 -4.38 10.21 24.97
N LEU A 306 -5.67 10.24 25.32
CA LEU A 306 -6.75 10.34 24.35
C LEU A 306 -6.54 11.56 23.43
N GLY A 307 -6.62 11.35 22.12
CA GLY A 307 -6.39 12.39 21.10
C GLY A 307 -4.93 12.73 20.82
N SER A 308 -3.96 12.13 21.51
CA SER A 308 -2.52 12.39 21.32
C SER A 308 -1.83 11.27 20.54
N ALA A 309 -0.82 11.62 19.74
CA ALA A 309 -0.01 10.65 19.00
C ALA A 309 1.37 10.40 19.62
N VAL A 310 1.89 9.19 19.37
CA VAL A 310 3.28 8.81 19.52
C VAL A 310 3.84 8.54 18.14
N LEU A 311 4.94 9.20 17.79
CA LEU A 311 5.61 9.02 16.50
C LEU A 311 6.88 8.18 16.71
N LEU A 312 7.02 7.11 15.95
CA LEU A 312 8.16 6.18 16.02
C LEU A 312 9.04 6.44 14.78
N LEU A 313 10.01 7.33 15.04
CA LEU A 313 11.00 7.98 14.17
C LEU A 313 11.95 7.07 13.39
N SER A 314 12.04 5.80 13.80
CA SER A 314 13.05 4.88 13.31
C SER A 314 12.53 3.45 13.22
N ALA A 315 13.16 2.65 12.37
CA ALA A 315 12.84 1.22 12.27
C ALA A 315 13.05 0.50 13.61
N ALA A 316 14.03 0.90 14.41
CA ALA A 316 14.28 0.33 15.73
C ALA A 316 13.11 0.60 16.71
N GLU A 317 12.60 1.84 16.74
CA GLU A 317 11.45 2.21 17.57
C GLU A 317 10.15 1.59 17.06
N ALA A 318 9.99 1.45 15.74
CA ALA A 318 8.80 0.92 15.10
C ALA A 318 8.72 -0.61 15.10
N ALA A 319 9.85 -1.31 15.25
CA ALA A 319 9.92 -2.78 15.18
C ALA A 319 9.09 -3.47 16.25
N CYS A 320 8.91 -2.84 17.41
CA CYS A 320 8.12 -3.39 18.49
C CYS A 320 7.44 -2.31 19.34
N VAL A 321 6.13 -2.47 19.53
CA VAL A 321 5.31 -1.57 20.32
C VAL A 321 4.35 -2.38 21.18
N GLU A 322 4.36 -2.11 22.49
CA GLU A 322 3.31 -2.61 23.37
C GLU A 322 2.33 -1.48 23.73
N LEU A 323 1.03 -1.78 23.67
CA LEU A 323 -0.05 -0.85 23.98
C LEU A 323 -0.93 -1.39 25.11
N PRO A 324 -1.51 -0.51 25.95
CA PRO A 324 -2.59 -0.88 26.85
C PRO A 324 -3.72 -1.60 26.09
N ALA A 325 -4.39 -2.58 26.70
CA ALA A 325 -5.60 -3.17 26.12
C ALA A 325 -6.78 -2.19 26.04
N SER A 326 -6.86 -1.27 27.00
CA SER A 326 -7.89 -0.25 27.02
C SER A 326 -7.64 0.78 25.92
N GLY A 327 -8.72 1.10 25.20
CA GLY A 327 -8.75 2.15 24.21
C GLY A 327 -8.60 1.67 22.77
N ARG A 328 -8.99 2.56 21.85
CA ARG A 328 -8.96 2.34 20.41
C ARG A 328 -7.82 3.15 19.81
N TYR A 329 -7.05 2.53 18.92
CA TYR A 329 -5.82 3.12 18.39
C TYR A 329 -5.83 3.07 16.87
N LEU A 330 -5.46 4.18 16.24
CA LEU A 330 -5.08 4.22 14.84
C LEU A 330 -3.56 4.07 14.72
N VAL A 331 -3.13 3.19 13.84
CA VAL A 331 -1.71 2.91 13.60
C VAL A 331 -1.45 3.07 12.11
N ASN A 332 -0.68 4.09 11.77
CA ASN A 332 -0.15 4.27 10.43
C ASN A 332 1.24 3.66 10.35
N VAL A 333 1.45 2.72 9.44
CA VAL A 333 2.78 2.22 9.06
C VAL A 333 3.20 2.96 7.79
N LEU A 334 4.36 3.62 7.82
CA LEU A 334 4.78 4.54 6.76
C LEU A 334 6.12 4.14 6.16
N HIS A 335 6.31 4.50 4.89
CA HIS A 335 7.60 4.40 4.23
C HIS A 335 8.23 5.79 4.04
N ALA A 336 9.25 6.11 4.83
CA ALA A 336 9.90 7.42 4.83
C ALA A 336 11.06 7.55 3.83
N ALA A 337 11.06 6.78 2.74
CA ALA A 337 11.98 7.08 1.63
C ALA A 337 11.74 8.50 1.11
N ARG A 338 12.83 9.09 0.62
CA ARG A 338 12.89 10.51 0.26
C ARG A 338 12.67 10.79 -1.23
N ALA A 339 12.43 9.74 -2.03
CA ALA A 339 12.15 9.86 -3.46
C ALA A 339 11.40 8.61 -3.95
N VAL A 340 10.56 8.76 -4.97
CA VAL A 340 9.85 7.63 -5.60
C VAL A 340 10.83 6.58 -6.16
N GLY A 341 12.00 7.01 -6.64
CA GLY A 341 13.05 6.12 -7.15
C GLY A 341 13.69 5.19 -6.11
N ALA A 342 13.38 5.35 -4.81
CA ALA A 342 13.85 4.44 -3.76
C ALA A 342 13.18 3.05 -3.81
N GLY A 343 12.09 2.91 -4.55
CA GLY A 343 11.29 1.69 -4.62
C GLY A 343 10.40 1.48 -3.40
N SER A 344 9.41 0.60 -3.54
CA SER A 344 8.50 0.24 -2.46
C SER A 344 9.16 -0.70 -1.44
N ILE A 345 8.73 -0.66 -0.19
CA ILE A 345 9.12 -1.64 0.84
C ILE A 345 8.03 -2.68 1.07
N ALA A 346 8.43 -3.84 1.56
CA ALA A 346 7.52 -4.92 1.94
C ALA A 346 7.77 -5.36 3.38
N LEU A 347 6.72 -5.48 4.18
CA LEU A 347 6.81 -5.79 5.60
C LEU A 347 5.58 -6.54 6.12
N SER A 348 5.70 -7.23 7.26
CA SER A 348 4.58 -7.80 7.98
C SER A 348 4.29 -7.01 9.26
N VAL A 349 3.01 -6.90 9.59
CA VAL A 349 2.52 -6.38 10.87
C VAL A 349 1.91 -7.54 11.64
N ASP A 350 2.59 -8.00 12.69
CA ASP A 350 2.06 -8.98 13.62
C ASP A 350 1.38 -8.25 14.78
N HIS A 351 0.06 -8.40 14.91
CA HIS A 351 -0.68 -8.01 16.10
C HIS A 351 -0.91 -9.25 16.96
N ARG A 352 -0.55 -9.15 18.24
CA ARG A 352 -0.84 -10.18 19.26
C ARG A 352 -1.65 -9.55 20.38
N SER A 353 -2.75 -10.20 20.73
CA SER A 353 -3.57 -9.86 21.90
C SER A 353 -3.65 -11.09 22.81
N GLY A 354 -3.47 -10.91 24.12
CA GLY A 354 -3.83 -11.94 25.09
C GLY A 354 -5.30 -12.40 24.94
N ARG A 355 -5.58 -13.64 25.36
CA ARG A 355 -6.66 -14.54 24.88
C ARG A 355 -7.97 -13.92 24.32
N GLU A 356 -8.26 -14.40 23.11
CA GLU A 356 -9.51 -14.42 22.32
C GLU A 356 -10.03 -13.09 21.70
N ALA A 357 -10.05 -13.09 20.35
CA ALA A 357 -11.15 -12.63 19.49
C ALA A 357 -10.94 -13.20 18.06
N PRO A 358 -12.00 -13.60 17.33
CA PRO A 358 -11.90 -13.99 15.92
C PRO A 358 -11.61 -12.77 15.03
N SER A 359 -10.81 -12.99 13.99
CA SER A 359 -10.46 -11.99 12.97
C SER A 359 -11.42 -12.07 11.78
N THR A 360 -11.91 -10.92 11.32
CA THR A 360 -12.56 -10.74 10.02
C THR A 360 -11.75 -9.74 9.20
N LEU A 361 -11.19 -10.20 8.07
CA LEU A 361 -10.57 -9.35 7.05
C LEU A 361 -11.41 -9.39 5.78
N GLN A 362 -11.78 -8.21 5.28
CA GLN A 362 -12.33 -8.01 3.94
C GLN A 362 -11.41 -7.05 3.18
N PHE A 363 -11.01 -7.43 1.96
CA PHE A 363 -10.40 -6.52 0.99
C PHE A 363 -11.18 -6.59 -0.32
N ALA A 364 -11.35 -5.42 -0.94
CA ALA A 364 -11.83 -5.28 -2.30
C ALA A 364 -10.93 -4.29 -3.05
N SER A 365 -10.59 -4.66 -4.28
CA SER A 365 -9.78 -3.94 -5.26
C SER A 365 -10.59 -2.90 -6.05
N GLY A 366 -9.90 -1.88 -6.59
CA GLY A 366 -10.48 -0.83 -7.45
C GLY A 366 -9.84 -0.79 -8.85
N PRO A 367 -10.43 -0.06 -9.84
CA PRO A 367 -9.90 0.06 -11.20
C PRO A 367 -9.39 1.46 -11.61
N VAL A 368 -8.38 1.41 -12.50
CA VAL A 368 -8.01 2.17 -13.74
C VAL A 368 -7.94 3.73 -13.78
N PRO A 369 -6.90 4.34 -14.39
CA PRO A 369 -6.57 5.77 -14.32
C PRO A 369 -6.97 6.63 -15.54
N SER A 370 -6.82 7.97 -15.41
CA SER A 370 -6.95 8.99 -16.48
C SER A 370 -5.57 9.46 -16.99
N SER A 371 -5.50 9.87 -18.28
CA SER A 371 -4.25 10.00 -19.06
C SER A 371 -3.64 11.41 -19.14
N GLY A 372 -4.33 12.46 -18.68
CA GLY A 372 -3.92 13.85 -18.92
C GLY A 372 -2.72 14.33 -18.08
N GLN A 373 -2.67 13.91 -16.82
CA GLN A 373 -1.74 14.45 -15.81
C GLN A 373 -0.30 13.88 -15.93
N HIS A 374 -0.08 12.79 -16.68
CA HIS A 374 1.25 12.26 -17.00
C HIS A 374 2.01 13.12 -18.00
N ALA A 375 1.31 13.76 -18.94
CA ALA A 375 1.95 14.56 -19.97
C ALA A 375 2.59 15.84 -19.38
N HIS A 376 1.93 16.46 -18.41
CA HIS A 376 2.41 17.66 -17.74
C HIS A 376 3.63 17.38 -16.84
N LEU A 377 3.63 16.29 -16.07
CA LEU A 377 4.81 15.85 -15.31
C LEU A 377 6.04 15.62 -16.21
N ALA A 378 5.83 14.92 -17.33
CA ALA A 378 6.90 14.66 -18.28
C ALA A 378 7.45 15.96 -18.90
N LEU A 379 6.62 16.99 -19.05
CA LEU A 379 7.08 18.32 -19.44
C LEU A 379 7.97 18.93 -18.35
N LEU A 380 7.56 18.87 -17.09
CA LEU A 380 8.32 19.44 -15.97
C LEU A 380 9.69 18.76 -15.77
N GLU A 381 9.76 17.44 -15.88
CA GLU A 381 11.05 16.73 -15.82
C GLU A 381 11.97 17.07 -17.00
N ARG A 382 11.43 17.28 -18.21
CA ARG A 382 12.22 17.76 -19.34
C ARG A 382 12.73 19.18 -19.13
N ASN A 383 11.92 20.07 -18.54
CA ASN A 383 12.35 21.42 -18.16
C ASN A 383 13.51 21.37 -17.15
N ARG A 384 13.39 20.54 -16.10
CA ARG A 384 14.45 20.31 -15.11
C ARG A 384 15.74 19.80 -15.76
N ALA A 385 15.63 18.81 -16.64
CA ALA A 385 16.78 18.23 -17.32
C ALA A 385 17.51 19.24 -18.21
N PHE A 386 16.76 20.05 -18.98
CA PHE A 386 17.35 21.09 -19.84
C PHE A 386 18.06 22.17 -19.01
N ALA A 387 17.36 22.74 -18.01
CA ALA A 387 17.93 23.79 -17.17
C ALA A 387 19.18 23.33 -16.39
N ALA A 388 19.29 22.04 -16.06
CA ALA A 388 20.48 21.50 -15.39
C ALA A 388 21.69 21.33 -16.34
N HIS A 389 21.47 21.05 -17.62
CA HIS A 389 22.54 20.81 -18.60
C HIS A 389 23.13 22.11 -19.15
N ASP A 390 22.27 23.05 -19.54
CA ASP A 390 22.64 24.28 -20.22
C ASP A 390 22.64 25.51 -19.27
N GLY A 391 22.42 25.28 -17.98
CA GLY A 391 22.23 26.28 -16.91
C GLY A 391 23.46 27.02 -16.38
N ALA A 392 24.55 27.14 -17.16
CA ALA A 392 25.65 28.01 -16.73
C ALA A 392 25.19 29.49 -16.75
N PRO A 393 25.24 30.24 -15.62
CA PRO A 393 24.64 31.56 -15.46
C PRO A 393 25.52 32.69 -16.03
N GLU A 394 26.10 32.47 -17.19
CA GLU A 394 26.67 33.54 -18.02
C GLU A 394 25.87 33.62 -19.33
N ALA A 395 24.55 33.79 -19.24
CA ALA A 395 23.80 34.27 -20.39
C ALA A 395 24.14 35.78 -20.53
N PRO A 396 24.91 36.20 -21.55
CA PRO A 396 25.12 37.62 -21.79
C PRO A 396 23.75 38.29 -21.95
N ARG A 397 23.59 39.53 -21.47
CA ARG A 397 22.39 40.36 -21.72
C ARG A 397 22.01 40.21 -23.19
N VAL A 398 20.92 39.50 -23.46
CA VAL A 398 20.46 39.33 -24.83
C VAL A 398 19.88 40.68 -25.24
N GLY A 399 20.39 41.27 -26.32
CA GLY A 399 19.85 42.53 -26.78
C GLY A 399 18.38 42.37 -27.16
N VAL A 400 17.52 43.32 -26.76
CA VAL A 400 16.06 43.36 -27.01
C VAL A 400 15.67 42.95 -28.44
N ARG A 401 16.52 43.20 -29.45
CA ARG A 401 16.27 42.78 -30.84
C ARG A 401 16.16 41.26 -31.07
N ALA A 402 16.69 40.42 -30.17
CA ALA A 402 16.69 38.97 -30.31
C ALA A 402 15.53 38.28 -29.56
N SER A 403 14.78 39.02 -28.73
CA SER A 403 13.59 38.53 -28.02
C SER A 403 12.29 38.75 -28.80
N LEU A 404 11.18 38.21 -28.29
CA LEU A 404 9.84 38.55 -28.75
C LEU A 404 9.58 40.04 -28.49
N GLN A 405 9.19 40.77 -29.52
CA GLN A 405 8.81 42.18 -29.41
C GLN A 405 7.30 42.27 -29.26
N LEU A 406 6.84 42.77 -28.11
CA LEU A 406 5.43 42.91 -27.82
C LEU A 406 4.82 44.04 -28.67
N PRO A 407 3.88 43.76 -29.59
CA PRO A 407 3.25 44.78 -30.39
C PRO A 407 2.12 45.46 -29.60
N PRO A 408 1.76 46.72 -29.95
CA PRO A 408 0.63 47.41 -29.32
C PRO A 408 -0.68 46.64 -29.56
N LEU A 409 -1.73 46.99 -28.81
CA LEU A 409 -3.06 46.40 -28.96
C LEU A 409 -3.51 46.35 -30.43
N GLY A 410 -3.89 45.15 -30.89
CA GLY A 410 -4.28 44.86 -32.28
C GLY A 410 -3.11 44.60 -33.24
N GLY A 411 -1.87 44.86 -32.84
CA GLY A 411 -0.67 44.54 -33.61
C GLY A 411 -0.32 43.04 -33.56
N PHE A 412 0.54 42.60 -34.48
CA PHE A 412 0.89 41.19 -34.67
C PHE A 412 2.37 40.93 -34.37
N ALA A 413 2.65 39.79 -33.74
CA ALA A 413 4.00 39.28 -33.52
C ALA A 413 4.15 37.84 -34.02
N ALA A 414 5.37 37.49 -34.42
CA ALA A 414 5.73 36.10 -34.69
C ALA A 414 6.16 35.43 -33.38
N VAL A 415 5.44 34.40 -32.96
CA VAL A 415 5.70 33.65 -31.73
C VAL A 415 6.17 32.24 -32.08
N ARG A 416 7.17 31.74 -31.34
CA ARG A 416 7.63 30.35 -31.43
C ARG A 416 6.93 29.54 -30.35
N VAL A 417 5.90 28.76 -30.68
CA VAL A 417 5.28 27.86 -29.71
C VAL A 417 6.16 26.61 -29.59
N PRO A 418 6.78 26.32 -28.43
CA PRO A 418 7.64 25.16 -28.26
C PRO A 418 6.91 23.87 -28.60
N ASP A 419 7.55 22.97 -29.35
CA ASP A 419 6.94 21.69 -29.71
C ASP A 419 7.00 20.73 -28.53
N LEU A 420 5.92 20.66 -27.77
CA LEU A 420 5.86 19.80 -26.60
C LEU A 420 5.98 18.32 -26.98
N ASP A 421 5.70 17.94 -28.24
CA ASP A 421 5.83 16.58 -28.72
C ASP A 421 7.25 16.19 -29.16
N ASP A 422 8.13 17.17 -29.41
CA ASP A 422 9.55 16.90 -29.66
C ASP A 422 10.19 16.31 -28.39
N PRO A 423 10.87 15.15 -28.46
CA PRO A 423 11.63 14.63 -27.33
C PRO A 423 12.72 15.60 -26.83
N ARG A 424 13.18 16.53 -27.67
CA ARG A 424 14.13 17.60 -27.38
C ARG A 424 13.38 18.93 -27.18
N LEU A 425 12.72 19.07 -26.03
CA LEU A 425 11.77 20.15 -25.69
C LEU A 425 12.17 21.57 -26.18
N CYS A 426 13.46 21.94 -26.13
CA CYS A 426 13.92 23.29 -26.46
C CYS A 426 14.44 23.48 -27.89
N VAL A 427 14.25 22.49 -28.77
CA VAL A 427 14.73 22.53 -30.17
C VAL A 427 13.59 22.78 -31.15
N GLY A 428 12.57 21.92 -31.16
CA GLY A 428 11.42 22.03 -32.06
C GLY A 428 10.45 23.13 -31.62
N PHE A 429 9.89 23.86 -32.58
CA PHE A 429 8.83 24.84 -32.34
C PHE A 429 7.92 24.98 -33.57
N ARG A 430 6.70 25.48 -33.34
CA ARG A 430 5.78 25.91 -34.40
C ARG A 430 5.71 27.43 -34.40
N ALA A 431 6.03 28.04 -35.54
CA ALA A 431 5.94 29.48 -35.71
C ALA A 431 4.50 29.89 -36.02
N ILE A 432 3.97 30.85 -35.27
CA ILE A 432 2.61 31.36 -35.43
C ILE A 432 2.63 32.89 -35.56
N GLY A 433 1.59 33.44 -36.20
CA GLY A 433 1.27 34.87 -36.11
C GLY A 433 0.21 35.09 -35.03
N ALA A 434 0.53 35.92 -34.04
CA ALA A 434 -0.37 36.18 -32.92
C ALA A 434 -0.64 37.68 -32.75
N ARG A 435 -1.91 38.03 -32.53
CA ARG A 435 -2.40 39.41 -32.34
C ARG A 435 -2.45 39.75 -30.86
N THR A 436 -1.95 40.92 -30.45
CA THR A 436 -2.14 41.41 -29.07
C THR A 436 -3.61 41.77 -28.86
N VAL A 437 -4.28 41.09 -27.93
CA VAL A 437 -5.70 41.31 -27.58
C VAL A 437 -5.86 41.96 -26.21
N TYR A 438 -4.87 41.82 -25.34
CA TYR A 438 -4.81 42.48 -24.05
C TYR A 438 -3.40 42.98 -23.77
N ASP A 439 -3.28 44.23 -23.32
CA ASP A 439 -2.03 44.88 -22.94
C ASP A 439 -2.23 45.52 -21.56
N GLY A 440 -1.98 44.72 -20.51
CA GLY A 440 -2.21 45.09 -19.12
C GLY A 440 -0.99 45.74 -18.47
N THR A 441 -1.01 45.91 -17.16
CA THR A 441 0.14 46.41 -16.39
C THR A 441 1.19 45.34 -16.12
N ARG A 442 0.81 44.07 -15.97
CA ARG A 442 1.71 42.97 -15.60
C ARG A 442 1.78 41.85 -16.62
N ILE A 443 0.76 41.73 -17.47
CA ILE A 443 0.72 40.71 -18.52
C ILE A 443 0.27 41.30 -19.86
N ALA A 444 0.60 40.60 -20.93
CA ALA A 444 -0.01 40.81 -22.24
C ALA A 444 -0.56 39.47 -22.78
N ILE A 445 -1.71 39.50 -23.46
CA ILE A 445 -2.32 38.31 -24.06
C ILE A 445 -2.29 38.43 -25.58
N LEU A 446 -1.64 37.45 -26.22
CA LEU A 446 -1.55 37.29 -27.67
C LEU A 446 -2.44 36.12 -28.09
N GLU A 447 -3.28 36.36 -29.09
CA GLU A 447 -4.17 35.37 -29.68
C GLU A 447 -3.63 34.91 -31.03
N ASP A 448 -3.41 33.61 -31.20
CA ASP A 448 -3.00 33.00 -32.47
C ASP A 448 -4.11 33.14 -33.52
N THR A 449 -3.80 33.86 -34.60
CA THR A 449 -4.74 34.11 -35.71
C THR A 449 -4.44 33.25 -36.94
N THR A 450 -3.45 32.36 -36.86
CA THR A 450 -2.91 31.63 -38.02
C THR A 450 -3.13 30.12 -37.94
N SER A 451 -3.21 29.55 -36.73
CA SER A 451 -3.34 28.11 -36.54
C SER A 451 -4.80 27.64 -36.51
N LEU A 452 -5.02 26.37 -36.88
CA LEU A 452 -6.33 25.70 -36.82
C LEU A 452 -6.38 24.71 -35.65
N ILE A 453 -7.59 24.41 -35.17
CA ILE A 453 -7.85 23.28 -34.27
C ILE A 453 -8.19 22.07 -35.14
N GLY A 454 -7.18 21.27 -35.47
CA GLY A 454 -7.32 20.22 -36.50
C GLY A 454 -7.54 20.85 -37.87
N ASP A 455 -8.70 20.61 -38.47
CA ASP A 455 -9.14 21.19 -39.74
C ASP A 455 -10.12 22.36 -39.58
N ARG A 456 -10.45 22.77 -38.34
CA ARG A 456 -11.42 23.84 -38.06
C ARG A 456 -10.75 25.13 -37.59
N PRO A 457 -11.30 26.32 -37.96
CA PRO A 457 -10.87 27.58 -37.36
C PRO A 457 -11.15 27.59 -35.86
N SER A 458 -10.29 28.27 -35.11
CA SER A 458 -10.55 28.62 -33.71
C SER A 458 -11.58 29.76 -33.63
N LEU A 459 -11.88 30.21 -32.42
CA LEU A 459 -12.68 31.41 -32.17
C LEU A 459 -11.85 32.71 -32.21
N ALA A 460 -10.68 32.70 -32.86
CA ALA A 460 -9.82 33.87 -32.96
C ALA A 460 -10.57 35.10 -33.51
N GLY A 461 -10.36 36.26 -32.87
CA GLY A 461 -11.06 37.51 -33.20
C GLY A 461 -12.52 37.58 -32.76
N GLN A 462 -13.06 36.52 -32.13
CA GLN A 462 -14.44 36.48 -31.61
C GLN A 462 -14.48 36.51 -30.07
N MET A 463 -13.32 36.50 -29.41
CA MET A 463 -13.19 36.35 -27.96
C MET A 463 -12.63 37.59 -27.24
N ASP A 464 -12.45 38.72 -27.94
CA ASP A 464 -11.73 39.90 -27.42
C ASP A 464 -12.24 40.37 -26.05
N ALA A 465 -13.55 40.45 -25.86
CA ALA A 465 -14.14 40.83 -24.57
C ALA A 465 -13.86 39.81 -23.46
N ALA A 466 -13.91 38.52 -23.79
CA ALA A 466 -13.62 37.44 -22.84
C ALA A 466 -12.13 37.42 -22.47
N ILE A 467 -11.23 37.66 -23.44
CA ILE A 467 -9.78 37.76 -23.25
C ILE A 467 -9.42 39.00 -22.43
N ALA A 468 -10.04 40.16 -22.71
CA ALA A 468 -9.82 41.37 -21.92
C ALA A 468 -10.28 41.20 -20.46
N ALA A 469 -11.43 40.57 -20.24
CA ALA A 469 -11.90 40.25 -18.90
C ALA A 469 -10.96 39.28 -18.17
N LEU A 470 -10.45 38.27 -18.89
CA LEU A 470 -9.45 37.33 -18.37
C LEU A 470 -8.15 38.06 -18.01
N GLY A 471 -7.65 38.93 -18.89
CA GLY A 471 -6.44 39.70 -18.64
C GLY A 471 -6.53 40.63 -17.43
N SER A 472 -7.66 41.34 -17.30
CA SER A 472 -7.96 42.16 -16.13
C SER A 472 -7.99 41.35 -14.84
N GLU A 473 -8.60 40.16 -14.87
CA GLU A 473 -8.62 39.25 -13.72
C GLU A 473 -7.22 38.76 -13.35
N ILE A 474 -6.37 38.47 -14.34
CA ILE A 474 -4.98 38.10 -14.09
C ILE A 474 -4.25 39.24 -13.37
N ASP A 475 -4.29 40.45 -13.92
CA ASP A 475 -3.59 41.62 -13.36
C ASP A 475 -4.07 41.99 -11.95
N LEU A 476 -5.39 42.00 -11.73
CA LEU A 476 -5.99 42.55 -10.51
C LEU A 476 -6.17 41.51 -9.39
N THR A 477 -6.37 40.24 -9.74
CA THR A 477 -6.72 39.19 -8.78
C THR A 477 -5.64 38.13 -8.68
N ILE A 478 -5.20 37.55 -9.80
CA ILE A 478 -4.27 36.41 -9.77
C ILE A 478 -2.83 36.88 -9.48
N TRP A 479 -2.38 37.95 -10.12
CA TRP A 479 -1.01 38.45 -10.02
C TRP A 479 -0.55 38.72 -8.57
N PRO A 480 -1.32 39.42 -7.70
CA PRO A 480 -0.92 39.62 -6.31
C PRO A 480 -0.77 38.32 -5.52
N LEU A 481 -1.51 37.27 -5.89
CA LEU A 481 -1.39 35.95 -5.26
C LEU A 481 -0.11 35.24 -5.72
N ILE A 482 0.25 35.37 -6.99
CA ILE A 482 1.46 34.79 -7.58
C ILE A 482 2.73 35.44 -7.02
N GLU A 483 2.73 36.76 -6.76
CA GLU A 483 3.87 37.48 -6.16
C GLU A 483 4.28 36.94 -4.76
N ARG A 484 3.39 36.19 -4.11
CA ARG A 484 3.68 35.50 -2.85
C ARG A 484 4.70 34.37 -3.01
N PHE A 485 4.83 33.78 -4.19
CA PHE A 485 5.81 32.73 -4.46
C PHE A 485 7.19 33.28 -4.87
N GLY A 486 7.28 34.56 -5.24
CA GLY A 486 8.48 35.16 -5.84
C GLY A 486 8.12 36.25 -6.85
N ASN A 487 9.13 36.83 -7.51
CA ASN A 487 8.95 37.80 -8.59
C ASN A 487 8.91 37.07 -9.95
N PRO A 488 7.77 37.07 -10.67
CA PRO A 488 7.70 36.48 -12.02
C PRO A 488 8.67 37.13 -13.00
N LEU A 489 8.98 38.41 -12.83
CA LEU A 489 9.78 39.25 -13.74
C LEU A 489 11.22 39.47 -13.23
N VAL A 490 11.74 38.56 -12.40
CA VAL A 490 13.12 38.68 -11.88
C VAL A 490 14.17 38.54 -12.99
N MET A 491 13.79 37.98 -14.14
CA MET A 491 14.66 37.82 -15.31
C MET A 491 14.38 38.81 -16.44
N ASP A 492 13.36 39.66 -16.33
CA ASP A 492 12.86 40.54 -17.40
C ASP A 492 13.97 41.39 -18.04
N ASP A 493 14.79 42.07 -17.23
CA ASP A 493 15.95 42.87 -17.68
C ASP A 493 17.03 42.08 -18.45
N ARG A 494 17.03 40.75 -18.32
CA ARG A 494 17.96 39.83 -19.00
C ARG A 494 17.35 39.19 -20.25
N LEU A 495 16.03 39.24 -20.37
CA LEU A 495 15.25 38.60 -21.42
C LEU A 495 14.77 39.62 -22.44
N ASP A 496 13.54 40.12 -22.31
CA ASP A 496 12.93 41.02 -23.30
C ASP A 496 12.70 42.45 -22.81
N ALA A 497 12.87 42.71 -21.51
CA ALA A 497 12.68 44.00 -20.86
C ALA A 497 11.33 44.66 -21.19
N ASN A 498 10.27 43.85 -21.33
CA ASN A 498 8.94 44.33 -21.68
C ASN A 498 8.09 44.64 -20.41
N GLY A 499 8.55 44.20 -19.24
CA GLY A 499 7.91 44.40 -17.93
C GLY A 499 6.68 43.53 -17.69
N LYS A 500 6.50 42.44 -18.45
CA LYS A 500 5.27 41.64 -18.51
C LYS A 500 5.54 40.16 -18.77
N VAL A 501 4.68 39.31 -18.21
CA VAL A 501 4.57 37.91 -18.66
C VAL A 501 3.68 37.88 -19.91
N VAL A 502 4.15 37.24 -20.99
CA VAL A 502 3.42 37.13 -22.25
C VAL A 502 2.63 35.83 -22.29
N VAL A 503 1.30 35.95 -22.30
CA VAL A 503 0.35 34.84 -22.40
C VAL A 503 -0.04 34.62 -23.87
N VAL A 504 0.11 33.41 -24.38
CA VAL A 504 -0.16 33.05 -25.78
C VAL A 504 -1.30 32.05 -25.82
N LEU A 505 -2.45 32.46 -26.36
CA LEU A 505 -3.58 31.57 -26.62
C LEU A 505 -3.42 30.96 -28.02
N THR A 506 -3.22 29.65 -28.12
CA THR A 506 -2.94 29.01 -29.41
C THR A 506 -3.63 27.65 -29.61
N PRO A 507 -4.29 27.43 -30.77
CA PRO A 507 -4.74 26.11 -31.24
C PRO A 507 -3.63 25.05 -31.29
N THR A 508 -2.38 25.49 -31.44
CA THR A 508 -1.22 24.61 -31.49
C THR A 508 -1.13 23.75 -30.24
N LEU A 509 -1.43 24.32 -29.06
CA LEU A 509 -1.36 23.58 -27.80
C LEU A 509 -2.51 22.55 -27.68
N ASN A 510 -3.70 22.84 -28.23
CA ASN A 510 -4.80 21.87 -28.29
C ASN A 510 -4.42 20.61 -29.09
N ALA A 511 -3.49 20.72 -30.03
CA ALA A 511 -3.04 19.62 -30.89
C ALA A 511 -1.86 18.83 -30.31
N MET A 512 -1.16 19.35 -29.30
CA MET A 512 0.02 18.72 -28.70
C MET A 512 -0.37 17.77 -27.57
N ARG A 513 0.42 16.72 -27.35
CA ARG A 513 0.23 15.78 -26.23
C ARG A 513 -1.20 15.21 -26.14
N GLY A 514 -1.88 15.09 -27.27
CA GLY A 514 -3.28 14.65 -27.34
C GLY A 514 -4.28 15.59 -26.66
N GLY A 515 -3.94 16.87 -26.46
CA GLY A 515 -4.78 17.85 -25.75
C GLY A 515 -4.71 17.75 -24.23
N ALA A 516 -3.84 16.89 -23.68
CA ALA A 516 -3.72 16.62 -22.25
C ALA A 516 -3.22 17.80 -21.41
N ILE A 517 -2.51 18.74 -22.03
CA ILE A 517 -1.86 19.88 -21.36
C ILE A 517 -2.63 21.15 -21.72
N MET A 518 -3.36 21.71 -20.75
CA MET A 518 -4.16 22.92 -20.95
C MET A 518 -3.31 24.20 -20.98
N GLY A 519 -2.23 24.22 -20.20
CA GLY A 519 -1.26 25.30 -20.14
C GLY A 519 0.15 24.77 -20.01
N ALA A 520 1.12 25.53 -20.48
CA ALA A 520 2.52 25.15 -20.44
C ALA A 520 3.42 26.35 -20.22
N VAL A 521 4.34 26.20 -19.27
CA VAL A 521 5.57 26.99 -19.17
C VAL A 521 6.76 26.11 -19.56
N VAL A 522 7.64 26.63 -20.41
CA VAL A 522 8.89 25.96 -20.75
C VAL A 522 10.08 26.76 -20.26
N SER A 523 11.05 26.06 -19.66
CA SER A 523 12.33 26.62 -19.26
C SER A 523 13.10 27.21 -20.44
N CYS A 524 12.86 26.72 -21.66
CA CYS A 524 13.53 27.14 -22.90
C CYS A 524 13.49 28.66 -23.10
N ASP A 525 12.35 29.30 -22.79
CA ASP A 525 12.13 30.72 -23.03
C ASP A 525 12.99 31.63 -22.14
N PHE A 526 13.58 31.09 -21.06
CA PHE A 526 14.51 31.80 -20.18
C PHE A 526 15.97 31.78 -20.70
N PHE A 527 16.22 31.17 -21.86
CA PHE A 527 17.55 31.04 -22.45
C PHE A 527 17.64 31.68 -23.85
N PRO A 528 18.83 32.15 -24.27
CA PRO A 528 19.04 32.67 -25.61
C PRO A 528 18.77 31.60 -26.69
N ARG A 529 18.30 32.03 -27.87
CA ARG A 529 18.02 31.13 -29.02
C ARG A 529 19.19 30.27 -29.48
N ALA A 530 20.42 30.68 -29.17
CA ALA A 530 21.61 29.89 -29.46
C ALA A 530 21.66 28.58 -28.64
N ALA A 531 21.21 28.62 -27.39
CA ALA A 531 21.10 27.46 -26.50
C ALA A 531 19.73 26.77 -26.65
N ALA A 532 18.66 27.55 -26.83
CA ALA A 532 17.29 27.05 -26.96
C ALA A 532 16.63 27.57 -28.25
N PRO A 533 16.78 26.89 -29.41
CA PRO A 533 16.19 27.33 -30.67
C PRO A 533 14.68 27.61 -30.63
N ALA A 534 13.93 26.93 -29.77
CA ALA A 534 12.50 27.17 -29.56
C ALA A 534 12.17 28.48 -28.83
N SER A 535 13.15 29.12 -28.19
CA SER A 535 12.97 30.25 -27.27
C SER A 535 12.45 31.53 -27.93
N ASN A 536 11.49 32.17 -27.26
CA ASN A 536 11.09 33.55 -27.47
C ASN A 536 11.91 34.56 -26.66
N VAL A 537 12.76 34.09 -25.74
CA VAL A 537 13.62 34.90 -24.86
C VAL A 537 12.77 35.87 -24.03
N GLY A 538 11.94 35.33 -23.14
CA GLY A 538 10.96 36.09 -22.35
C GLY A 538 10.21 35.20 -21.35
N GLU A 539 9.49 35.82 -20.42
CA GLU A 539 8.58 35.14 -19.51
C GLU A 539 7.29 34.76 -20.26
N MET A 540 7.20 33.50 -20.71
CA MET A 540 6.12 33.02 -21.57
C MET A 540 5.18 32.04 -20.86
N LEU A 541 3.88 32.16 -21.16
CA LEU A 541 2.84 31.18 -20.80
C LEU A 541 2.04 30.82 -22.06
N TYR A 542 2.00 29.55 -22.43
CA TYR A 542 1.18 29.07 -23.56
C TYR A 542 -0.09 28.39 -23.04
N LEU A 543 -1.24 28.71 -23.60
CA LEU A 543 -2.54 28.17 -23.21
C LEU A 543 -3.33 27.68 -24.42
N GLN A 544 -4.13 26.64 -24.21
CA GLN A 544 -5.13 26.20 -25.16
C GLN A 544 -6.18 27.28 -25.40
N VAL A 545 -6.85 27.19 -26.54
CA VAL A 545 -8.07 27.96 -26.88
C VAL A 545 -9.31 27.07 -26.74
N PRO A 546 -10.55 27.61 -26.78
CA PRO A 546 -11.77 26.80 -26.78
C PRO A 546 -11.76 25.70 -27.84
N ASP A 547 -11.96 24.44 -27.43
CA ASP A 547 -12.00 23.32 -28.37
C ASP A 547 -13.39 23.19 -29.01
N VAL A 548 -13.53 23.84 -30.17
CA VAL A 548 -14.76 23.80 -31.00
C VAL A 548 -15.01 22.45 -31.70
N ARG A 549 -14.10 21.47 -31.58
CA ARG A 549 -14.35 20.09 -32.01
C ARG A 549 -15.04 19.30 -30.90
N ALA A 550 -14.59 19.48 -29.66
CA ALA A 550 -15.21 18.86 -28.48
C ALA A 550 -16.58 19.48 -28.16
N HIS A 551 -16.71 20.79 -28.36
CA HIS A 551 -17.94 21.55 -28.12
C HIS A 551 -18.34 22.33 -29.39
N PRO A 552 -19.21 21.78 -30.25
CA PRO A 552 -19.59 22.44 -31.50
C PRO A 552 -20.31 23.78 -31.33
N ASP A 553 -20.98 24.01 -30.20
CA ASP A 553 -21.56 25.31 -29.84
C ASP A 553 -20.45 26.25 -29.31
N PRO A 554 -20.16 27.38 -29.99
CA PRO A 554 -19.13 28.33 -29.58
C PRO A 554 -19.34 28.93 -28.19
N VAL A 555 -20.60 29.13 -27.77
CA VAL A 555 -20.92 29.69 -26.45
C VAL A 555 -20.52 28.70 -25.36
N GLU A 556 -20.86 27.44 -25.56
CA GLU A 556 -20.51 26.36 -24.66
C GLU A 556 -19.00 26.08 -24.65
N ALA A 557 -18.35 26.07 -25.82
CA ALA A 557 -16.90 25.92 -25.93
C ALA A 557 -16.16 27.00 -25.13
N LEU A 558 -16.58 28.26 -25.28
CA LEU A 558 -16.04 29.39 -24.55
C LEU A 558 -16.28 29.26 -23.04
N ARG A 559 -17.47 28.84 -22.62
CA ARG A 559 -17.83 28.65 -21.20
C ARG A 559 -16.96 27.59 -20.53
N VAL A 560 -16.86 26.40 -21.13
CA VAL A 560 -16.06 25.28 -20.61
C VAL A 560 -14.58 25.64 -20.55
N TRP A 561 -14.06 26.27 -21.60
CA TRP A 561 -12.67 26.76 -21.62
C TRP A 561 -12.43 27.81 -20.53
N ARG A 562 -13.31 28.82 -20.40
CA ARG A 562 -13.16 29.89 -19.41
C ARG A 562 -13.16 29.35 -17.98
N ALA A 563 -13.99 28.35 -17.69
CA ALA A 563 -14.02 27.70 -16.39
C ALA A 563 -12.69 26.99 -16.06
N ALA A 564 -12.05 26.35 -17.03
CA ALA A 564 -10.82 25.60 -16.81
C ALA A 564 -9.53 26.47 -16.90
N VAL A 565 -9.51 27.50 -17.75
CA VAL A 565 -8.29 28.26 -18.07
C VAL A 565 -7.87 29.17 -16.92
N ARG A 566 -8.83 29.70 -16.15
CA ARG A 566 -8.57 30.63 -15.04
C ARG A 566 -7.71 29.99 -13.95
N GLY A 567 -8.06 28.78 -13.52
CA GLY A 567 -7.24 28.00 -12.58
C GLY A 567 -5.89 27.61 -13.16
N THR A 568 -5.88 27.20 -14.44
CA THR A 568 -4.64 26.88 -15.17
C THR A 568 -3.69 28.07 -15.21
N ILE A 569 -4.18 29.30 -15.38
CA ILE A 569 -3.30 30.48 -15.38
C ILE A 569 -2.63 30.70 -14.02
N ALA A 570 -3.38 30.57 -12.92
CA ALA A 570 -2.78 30.67 -11.58
C ALA A 570 -1.72 29.57 -11.37
N HIS A 571 -2.00 28.35 -11.81
CA HIS A 571 -1.09 27.21 -11.78
C HIS A 571 0.21 27.48 -12.56
N GLU A 572 0.08 27.85 -13.83
CA GLU A 572 1.23 28.01 -14.72
C GLU A 572 2.04 29.27 -14.42
N LEU A 573 1.40 30.38 -14.00
CA LEU A 573 2.14 31.57 -13.56
C LEU A 573 3.03 31.27 -12.35
N LYS A 574 2.64 30.32 -11.50
CA LYS A 574 3.51 29.86 -10.42
C LYS A 574 4.75 29.15 -10.96
N HIS A 575 4.66 28.39 -12.06
CA HIS A 575 5.84 27.81 -12.72
C HIS A 575 6.75 28.88 -13.32
N VAL A 576 6.21 29.95 -13.91
CA VAL A 576 7.01 31.11 -14.35
C VAL A 576 7.86 31.64 -13.20
N VAL A 577 7.26 31.86 -12.02
CA VAL A 577 7.99 32.30 -10.82
C VAL A 577 9.08 31.30 -10.42
N GLY A 578 8.73 30.02 -10.32
CA GLY A 578 9.65 28.96 -9.91
C GLY A 578 10.87 28.87 -10.83
N PHE A 579 10.66 28.97 -12.14
CA PHE A 579 11.74 28.93 -13.13
C PHE A 579 12.55 30.22 -13.11
N ALA A 580 11.91 31.38 -13.15
CA ALA A 580 12.57 32.68 -13.17
C ALA A 580 13.46 32.89 -11.93
N GLU A 581 12.91 32.65 -10.72
CA GLU A 581 13.66 32.87 -9.48
C GLU A 581 14.87 31.93 -9.34
N ARG A 582 14.71 30.65 -9.73
CA ARG A 582 15.80 29.67 -9.64
C ARG A 582 16.88 29.89 -10.69
N ILE A 583 16.50 30.10 -11.96
CA ILE A 583 17.44 30.37 -13.05
C ILE A 583 18.18 31.68 -12.79
N ALA A 584 17.50 32.74 -12.35
CA ALA A 584 18.14 34.03 -12.04
C ALA A 584 19.26 33.93 -10.99
N ARG A 585 19.17 32.92 -10.11
CA ARG A 585 20.11 32.63 -9.01
C ARG A 585 21.08 31.48 -9.31
N GLY A 586 21.06 30.91 -10.51
CA GLY A 586 21.90 29.76 -10.86
C GLY A 586 21.59 28.51 -10.03
N GLN A 587 20.33 28.33 -9.62
CA GLN A 587 19.87 27.18 -8.85
C GLN A 587 19.22 26.15 -9.78
N LEU A 588 19.32 24.87 -9.43
CA LEU A 588 18.54 23.82 -10.09
C LEU A 588 17.05 24.07 -9.88
N LEU A 589 16.22 23.75 -10.88
CA LEU A 589 14.77 23.81 -10.76
C LEU A 589 14.24 22.89 -9.63
N GLU A 590 13.09 23.22 -9.06
CA GLU A 590 12.48 22.49 -7.95
C GLU A 590 12.01 21.09 -8.37
N GLU A 591 12.13 20.10 -7.47
CA GLU A 591 11.62 18.75 -7.68
C GLU A 591 10.14 18.80 -8.10
N SER A 592 9.81 18.05 -9.17
CA SER A 592 8.51 18.19 -9.83
C SER A 592 7.33 18.09 -8.87
N TRP A 593 7.35 17.15 -7.93
CA TRP A 593 6.24 16.99 -7.00
C TRP A 593 5.98 18.24 -6.12
N LEU A 594 7.03 18.95 -5.70
CA LEU A 594 6.91 20.14 -4.86
C LEU A 594 6.61 21.39 -5.70
N GLU A 595 7.16 21.43 -6.91
CA GLU A 595 6.86 22.44 -7.92
C GLU A 595 5.37 22.41 -8.32
N GLU A 596 4.80 21.21 -8.47
CA GLU A 596 3.36 20.98 -8.68
C GLU A 596 2.52 21.28 -7.45
N ALA A 597 2.96 20.85 -6.26
CA ALA A 597 2.23 21.11 -5.02
C ALA A 597 2.05 22.61 -4.75
N THR A 598 3.08 23.41 -5.05
CA THR A 598 3.03 24.87 -4.96
C THR A 598 2.15 25.49 -6.04
N ALA A 599 2.04 24.87 -7.22
CA ALA A 599 1.15 25.34 -8.29
C ALA A 599 -0.32 25.08 -7.95
N ARG A 600 -0.62 23.92 -7.35
CA ARG A 600 -1.92 23.64 -6.72
C ARG A 600 -2.22 24.55 -5.54
N HIS A 601 -1.20 24.98 -4.81
CA HIS A 601 -1.39 26.00 -3.77
C HIS A 601 -1.75 27.38 -4.37
N ALA A 602 -1.25 27.75 -5.55
CA ALA A 602 -1.69 28.97 -6.24
C ALA A 602 -3.18 28.91 -6.61
N GLU A 603 -3.69 27.75 -7.02
CA GLU A 603 -5.13 27.51 -7.21
C GLU A 603 -5.90 27.68 -5.89
N GLU A 604 -5.39 27.14 -4.77
CA GLU A 604 -5.99 27.33 -3.44
C GLU A 604 -6.08 28.81 -3.06
N LEU A 605 -5.02 29.58 -3.26
CA LEU A 605 -5.02 31.02 -2.97
C LEU A 605 -6.09 31.74 -3.78
N TYR A 606 -6.27 31.34 -5.04
CA TYR A 606 -7.29 31.91 -5.89
C TYR A 606 -8.70 31.50 -5.46
N THR A 607 -8.92 30.24 -5.06
CA THR A 607 -10.20 29.81 -4.45
C THR A 607 -10.51 30.65 -3.22
N ARG A 608 -9.52 30.89 -2.34
CA ARG A 608 -9.71 31.70 -1.13
C ARG A 608 -10.06 33.15 -1.47
N ALA A 609 -9.41 33.74 -2.48
CA ALA A 609 -9.74 35.09 -2.95
C ALA A 609 -11.19 35.19 -3.47
N LEU A 610 -11.68 34.20 -4.23
CA LEU A 610 -13.03 34.20 -4.78
C LEU A 610 -14.12 33.94 -3.73
N THR A 611 -13.81 33.14 -2.72
CA THR A 611 -14.77 32.73 -1.67
C THR A 611 -14.75 33.61 -0.44
N GLY A 612 -13.77 34.52 -0.32
CA GLY A 612 -13.54 35.34 0.86
C GLY A 612 -13.00 34.56 2.07
N LEU A 613 -12.51 33.33 1.86
CA LEU A 613 -11.92 32.50 2.92
C LEU A 613 -10.53 33.02 3.28
N THR A 614 -10.22 33.08 4.58
CA THR A 614 -8.84 33.35 5.05
C THR A 614 -7.99 32.09 4.95
N SER A 615 -6.67 32.19 5.07
CA SER A 615 -5.77 31.01 5.06
C SER A 615 -6.02 30.02 6.20
N THR A 616 -6.67 30.45 7.29
CA THR A 616 -7.02 29.59 8.44
C THR A 616 -8.50 29.24 8.52
N SER A 617 -9.35 29.79 7.64
CA SER A 617 -10.78 29.48 7.60
C SER A 617 -10.96 28.03 7.15
N ASP A 618 -11.60 27.22 7.99
CA ASP A 618 -11.86 25.81 7.72
C ASP A 618 -12.87 25.65 6.57
N ALA A 619 -12.36 25.42 5.36
CA ALA A 619 -13.16 25.40 4.15
C ALA A 619 -13.99 24.12 4.09
N ALA A 620 -15.30 24.26 4.23
CA ALA A 620 -16.29 23.18 4.10
C ALA A 620 -16.82 23.08 2.66
N TYR A 621 -17.52 22.00 2.34
CA TYR A 621 -18.14 21.76 1.04
C TYR A 621 -19.02 22.92 0.59
N ALA A 622 -19.80 23.48 1.52
CA ALA A 622 -20.69 24.60 1.23
C ALA A 622 -19.98 25.80 0.59
N SER A 623 -18.71 26.06 0.96
CA SER A 623 -17.91 27.18 0.46
C SER A 623 -17.46 27.00 -0.99
N ILE A 624 -17.29 25.77 -1.45
CA ILE A 624 -16.78 25.46 -2.81
C ILE A 624 -17.73 24.60 -3.64
N ARG A 625 -18.96 24.37 -3.16
CA ARG A 625 -19.99 23.50 -3.80
C ARG A 625 -20.23 23.84 -5.28
N CYS A 626 -20.02 25.09 -5.68
CA CYS A 626 -20.22 25.50 -7.05
C CYS A 626 -19.25 24.82 -8.03
N GLU A 627 -18.07 24.37 -7.59
CA GLU A 627 -17.16 23.57 -8.45
C GLU A 627 -17.77 22.21 -8.82
N ALA A 628 -18.66 21.65 -7.98
CA ALA A 628 -19.43 20.45 -8.30
C ALA A 628 -20.70 20.78 -9.07
N ARG A 629 -21.49 21.74 -8.58
CA ARG A 629 -22.81 22.08 -9.17
C ARG A 629 -22.68 22.61 -10.60
N ALA A 630 -21.62 23.34 -10.92
CA ALA A 630 -21.32 23.75 -12.29
C ALA A 630 -21.13 22.55 -13.24
N ALA A 631 -20.49 21.47 -12.77
CA ALA A 631 -20.31 20.24 -13.55
C ALA A 631 -21.64 19.49 -13.76
N LEU A 632 -22.63 19.71 -12.90
CA LEU A 632 -24.00 19.19 -13.02
C LEU A 632 -24.92 20.10 -13.84
N GLY A 633 -24.40 21.19 -14.41
CA GLY A 633 -25.19 22.13 -15.23
C GLY A 633 -26.02 23.14 -14.43
N ASP A 634 -25.77 23.32 -13.13
CA ASP A 634 -26.46 24.33 -12.32
C ASP A 634 -26.14 25.74 -12.81
N GLY A 635 -27.18 26.42 -13.33
CA GLY A 635 -27.14 27.79 -13.85
C GLY A 635 -26.54 28.81 -12.88
N SER A 636 -26.76 28.63 -11.58
CA SER A 636 -26.28 29.56 -10.55
C SER A 636 -24.76 29.49 -10.33
N CYS A 637 -24.10 28.44 -10.81
CA CYS A 637 -22.67 28.22 -10.65
C CYS A 637 -21.89 28.26 -11.99
N GLN A 638 -22.51 28.62 -13.12
CA GLN A 638 -21.91 28.44 -14.46
C GLN A 638 -20.61 29.21 -14.74
N ASP A 639 -20.34 30.33 -14.04
CA ASP A 639 -19.08 31.10 -14.17
C ASP A 639 -18.03 30.74 -13.10
N THR A 640 -18.24 29.63 -12.38
CA THR A 640 -17.30 29.16 -11.36
C THR A 640 -16.08 28.53 -12.03
N PRO A 641 -14.85 28.99 -11.73
CA PRO A 641 -13.65 28.35 -12.24
C PRO A 641 -13.42 26.99 -11.56
N VAL A 642 -12.80 26.06 -12.28
CA VAL A 642 -12.33 24.79 -11.72
C VAL A 642 -11.00 25.04 -11.04
N LEU A 643 -10.95 24.88 -9.72
CA LEU A 643 -9.77 25.20 -8.90
C LEU A 643 -9.41 24.03 -8.00
N MET A 644 -10.06 23.88 -6.85
CA MET A 644 -9.62 22.92 -5.84
C MET A 644 -10.22 21.52 -6.03
N ARG A 645 -11.27 21.36 -6.83
CA ARG A 645 -11.86 20.05 -7.11
C ARG A 645 -10.85 19.03 -7.69
N PRO A 646 -9.98 19.35 -8.68
CA PRO A 646 -8.91 18.46 -9.14
C PRO A 646 -7.92 18.03 -8.05
N ALA A 647 -7.44 18.95 -7.21
CA ALA A 647 -6.52 18.63 -6.12
C ALA A 647 -7.18 17.72 -5.07
N LEU A 648 -8.43 18.01 -4.70
CA LEU A 648 -9.22 17.18 -3.79
C LEU A 648 -9.51 15.78 -4.37
N ALA A 649 -9.79 15.69 -5.67
CA ALA A 649 -9.95 14.42 -6.38
C ALA A 649 -8.65 13.60 -6.40
N GLY A 650 -7.49 14.24 -6.61
CA GLY A 650 -6.18 13.60 -6.52
C GLY A 650 -5.87 13.08 -5.11
N LEU A 651 -6.15 13.89 -4.08
CA LEU A 651 -6.00 13.49 -2.68
C LEU A 651 -6.93 12.32 -2.33
N TYR A 652 -8.17 12.34 -2.84
CA TYR A 652 -9.11 11.24 -2.66
C TYR A 652 -8.57 9.92 -3.22
N ARG A 653 -8.08 9.93 -4.47
CA ARG A 653 -7.45 8.75 -5.11
C ARG A 653 -6.22 8.28 -4.35
N PHE A 654 -5.40 9.21 -3.84
CA PHE A 654 -4.28 8.88 -2.97
C PHE A 654 -4.78 8.15 -1.72
N LEU A 655 -5.76 8.69 -0.99
CA LEU A 655 -6.25 8.10 0.26
C LEU A 655 -6.90 6.72 0.09
N ASP A 656 -7.57 6.49 -1.05
CA ASP A 656 -8.15 5.19 -1.42
C ASP A 656 -7.06 4.11 -1.62
N ALA A 657 -5.91 4.48 -2.18
CA ALA A 657 -4.80 3.58 -2.52
C ALA A 657 -3.45 3.94 -1.86
N ARG A 658 -3.48 4.58 -0.69
CA ARG A 658 -2.35 5.27 -0.01
C ARG A 658 -1.11 4.44 0.30
N GLY A 659 -1.25 3.11 0.33
CA GLY A 659 -0.10 2.22 0.44
C GLY A 659 0.69 2.10 -0.88
N ALA A 660 -0.01 2.19 -2.01
CA ALA A 660 0.52 1.98 -3.36
C ALA A 660 0.67 3.29 -4.15
N ARG A 661 0.71 4.45 -3.47
CA ARG A 661 0.79 5.78 -4.08
C ARG A 661 1.76 6.65 -3.28
N SER A 662 2.27 7.71 -3.90
CA SER A 662 3.25 8.60 -3.27
C SER A 662 2.83 10.07 -3.40
N PRO A 663 2.99 10.90 -2.35
CA PRO A 663 2.91 12.35 -2.50
C PRO A 663 4.14 12.95 -3.21
N LEU A 664 5.20 12.16 -3.40
CA LEU A 664 6.48 12.58 -3.98
C LEU A 664 6.56 12.37 -5.50
N GLY A 665 5.45 11.98 -6.14
CA GLY A 665 5.37 11.81 -7.59
C GLY A 665 4.64 10.53 -8.01
N SER A 666 4.65 10.30 -9.32
CA SER A 666 3.99 9.15 -9.95
C SER A 666 4.73 7.85 -9.67
N VAL A 667 4.08 6.85 -9.06
CA VAL A 667 4.69 5.53 -8.82
C VAL A 667 4.43 4.53 -9.96
N ALA A 668 3.42 4.79 -10.79
CA ALA A 668 3.04 3.96 -11.92
C ALA A 668 2.43 4.81 -13.03
N SER A 669 2.46 4.33 -14.28
CA SER A 669 1.73 4.97 -15.38
C SER A 669 0.26 5.12 -15.02
N GLY A 670 -0.31 6.32 -15.20
CA GLY A 670 -1.66 6.61 -14.75
C GLY A 670 -1.76 7.13 -13.30
N ASP A 671 -0.68 7.16 -12.52
CA ASP A 671 -0.69 7.80 -11.20
C ASP A 671 -0.52 9.31 -11.26
N ASP A 672 -1.59 9.99 -10.87
CA ASP A 672 -1.74 11.43 -10.83
C ASP A 672 -2.15 11.93 -9.42
N SER A 673 -2.24 11.02 -8.46
CA SER A 673 -2.72 11.31 -7.10
C SER A 673 -1.77 12.22 -6.31
N TYR A 674 -0.51 12.33 -6.76
CA TYR A 674 0.51 13.18 -6.16
C TYR A 674 0.24 14.70 -6.33
N TYR A 675 -0.54 15.14 -7.33
CA TYR A 675 -0.95 16.54 -7.41
C TYR A 675 -1.77 16.94 -6.18
N GLY A 676 -2.70 16.09 -5.76
CA GLY A 676 -3.54 16.33 -4.59
C GLY A 676 -2.85 16.00 -3.27
N SER A 677 -2.11 14.88 -3.20
CA SER A 677 -1.44 14.48 -1.96
C SER A 677 -0.18 15.31 -1.68
N GLY A 678 0.58 15.72 -2.70
CA GLY A 678 1.68 16.68 -2.58
C GLY A 678 1.19 18.06 -2.13
N TRP A 679 0.09 18.56 -2.70
CA TRP A 679 -0.58 19.78 -2.22
C TRP A 679 -1.00 19.67 -0.75
N SER A 680 -1.67 18.58 -0.38
CA SER A 680 -2.13 18.35 1.00
C SER A 680 -0.96 18.32 2.00
N LEU A 681 0.15 17.69 1.60
CA LEU A 681 1.36 17.64 2.41
C LEU A 681 2.02 19.02 2.55
N LEU A 682 2.09 19.80 1.48
CA LEU A 682 2.56 21.18 1.51
C LEU A 682 1.67 22.08 2.39
N ARG A 683 0.35 21.99 2.23
CA ARG A 683 -0.65 22.69 3.06
C ARG A 683 -0.43 22.38 4.54
N PHE A 684 -0.32 21.10 4.89
CA PHE A 684 -0.03 20.67 6.24
C PHE A 684 1.30 21.23 6.77
N ALA A 685 2.35 21.21 5.95
CA ALA A 685 3.64 21.77 6.34
C ALA A 685 3.55 23.28 6.64
N MET A 686 2.81 24.04 5.82
CA MET A 686 2.58 25.48 6.03
C MET A 686 1.72 25.76 7.26
N ASP A 687 0.68 24.94 7.51
CA ASP A 687 -0.20 25.08 8.67
C ASP A 687 0.54 25.02 10.01
N HIS A 688 1.64 24.27 10.04
CA HIS A 688 2.41 23.98 11.26
C HIS A 688 3.80 24.59 11.25
N ALA A 689 4.09 25.47 10.28
CA ALA A 689 5.31 26.25 10.21
C ALA A 689 5.27 27.43 11.20
N ALA A 690 6.46 27.89 11.60
CA ALA A 690 6.60 29.08 12.44
C ALA A 690 6.55 30.40 11.64
N ILE A 691 6.66 30.33 10.32
CA ILE A 691 6.61 31.46 9.39
C ILE A 691 5.24 31.53 8.71
N ASP A 692 4.84 32.74 8.29
CA ASP A 692 3.60 32.91 7.55
C ASP A 692 3.66 32.26 6.16
N GLU A 693 2.48 31.99 5.59
CA GLU A 693 2.33 31.29 4.31
C GLU A 693 3.00 32.01 3.13
N ALA A 694 3.02 33.36 3.11
CA ALA A 694 3.68 34.09 2.03
C ALA A 694 5.21 33.97 2.13
N SER A 695 5.75 34.13 3.34
CA SER A 695 7.17 33.90 3.60
C SER A 695 7.60 32.46 3.29
N PHE A 696 6.74 31.47 3.62
CA PHE A 696 6.99 30.06 3.35
C PHE A 696 7.09 29.78 1.85
N THR A 697 6.07 30.15 1.09
CA THR A 697 5.97 29.90 -0.35
C THR A 697 7.06 30.64 -1.13
N ARG A 698 7.34 31.91 -0.79
CA ARG A 698 8.46 32.65 -1.37
C ARG A 698 9.79 31.94 -1.13
N ALA A 699 10.01 31.47 0.09
CA ALA A 699 11.26 30.83 0.47
C ALA A 699 11.47 29.49 -0.26
N LEU A 700 10.42 28.78 -0.69
CA LEU A 700 10.57 27.56 -1.51
C LEU A 700 11.17 27.85 -2.89
N SER A 701 10.85 29.00 -3.49
CA SER A 701 11.29 29.37 -4.84
C SER A 701 12.67 30.00 -4.88
N VAL A 702 13.06 30.77 -3.86
CA VAL A 702 14.27 31.61 -3.91
C VAL A 702 15.52 30.99 -3.27
N ASN A 703 15.35 29.95 -2.44
CA ASN A 703 16.47 29.29 -1.76
C ASN A 703 17.04 28.13 -2.59
N GLY A 704 18.33 27.85 -2.45
CA GLY A 704 19.03 26.81 -3.23
C GLY A 704 18.74 25.35 -2.83
N GLN A 705 17.80 25.11 -1.90
CA GLN A 705 17.38 23.75 -1.52
C GLN A 705 16.28 23.27 -2.48
N SER A 706 16.12 21.95 -2.62
CA SER A 706 15.03 21.35 -3.40
C SER A 706 14.40 20.15 -2.67
N GLY A 707 13.20 19.79 -3.11
CA GLY A 707 12.44 18.64 -2.64
C GLY A 707 12.20 18.66 -1.14
N ILE A 708 12.34 17.48 -0.54
CA ILE A 708 12.12 17.28 0.89
C ILE A 708 13.06 18.15 1.73
N ALA A 709 14.31 18.34 1.31
CA ALA A 709 15.25 19.18 2.05
C ALA A 709 14.80 20.65 2.10
N ASN A 710 14.15 21.14 1.02
CA ASN A 710 13.54 22.46 1.01
C ASN A 710 12.34 22.52 1.95
N LEU A 711 11.43 21.54 1.87
CA LEU A 711 10.24 21.46 2.72
C LEU A 711 10.59 21.38 4.22
N GLU A 712 11.58 20.57 4.60
CA GLU A 712 12.06 20.45 5.99
C GLU A 712 12.58 21.81 6.50
N ALA A 713 13.38 22.50 5.68
CA ALA A 713 13.96 23.77 6.07
C ALA A 713 12.91 24.89 6.27
N ARG A 714 11.80 24.87 5.53
CA ARG A 714 10.72 25.86 5.67
C ARG A 714 9.73 25.51 6.77
N SER A 715 9.42 24.23 6.92
CA SER A 715 8.50 23.72 7.95
C SER A 715 9.11 23.72 9.35
N GLY A 716 10.45 23.67 9.46
CA GLY A 716 11.14 23.52 10.73
C GLY A 716 10.99 22.13 11.33
N ARG A 717 10.60 21.13 10.52
CA ARG A 717 10.37 19.74 10.95
C ARG A 717 11.10 18.77 10.04
N SER A 718 11.50 17.62 10.58
CA SER A 718 12.06 16.54 9.78
C SER A 718 11.00 15.90 8.87
N TRP A 719 11.43 15.30 7.77
CA TRP A 719 10.60 14.55 6.84
C TRP A 719 9.81 13.45 7.54
N ASP A 720 10.49 12.68 8.39
CA ASP A 720 9.89 11.61 9.16
C ASP A 720 8.73 12.12 10.01
N GLU A 721 8.93 13.26 10.69
CA GLU A 721 7.89 13.88 11.52
C GLU A 721 6.74 14.45 10.70
N LEU A 722 7.03 15.18 9.62
CA LEU A 722 6.01 15.73 8.72
C LEU A 722 5.12 14.62 8.17
N LEU A 723 5.73 13.57 7.62
CA LEU A 723 5.02 12.45 7.03
C LEU A 723 4.15 11.72 8.07
N ALA A 724 4.71 11.47 9.26
CA ALA A 724 3.99 10.81 10.34
C ALA A 724 2.75 11.61 10.79
N ARG A 725 2.89 12.91 11.00
CA ARG A 725 1.77 13.77 11.43
C ARG A 725 0.75 14.00 10.32
N TRP A 726 1.21 14.30 9.10
CA TRP A 726 0.33 14.47 7.95
C TRP A 726 -0.51 13.22 7.70
N SER A 727 0.10 12.02 7.77
CA SER A 727 -0.62 10.76 7.59
C SER A 727 -1.77 10.57 8.58
N LEU A 728 -1.60 11.00 9.84
CA LEU A 728 -2.64 10.95 10.86
C LEU A 728 -3.69 12.03 10.64
N ALA A 729 -3.25 13.25 10.25
CA ALA A 729 -4.15 14.36 9.96
C ALA A 729 -5.14 14.00 8.85
N VAL A 730 -4.67 13.53 7.70
CA VAL A 730 -5.55 13.22 6.55
C VAL A 730 -6.52 12.07 6.80
N VAL A 731 -6.22 11.14 7.72
CA VAL A 731 -7.12 10.02 8.04
C VAL A 731 -8.11 10.31 9.16
N THR A 732 -7.83 11.32 9.99
CA THR A 732 -8.67 11.68 11.15
C THR A 732 -9.52 12.91 10.91
N ASP A 733 -9.15 13.77 9.95
CA ASP A 733 -9.81 15.05 9.73
C ASP A 733 -11.31 14.88 9.39
N GLY A 734 -12.18 15.40 10.25
CA GLY A 734 -13.64 15.21 10.17
C GLY A 734 -14.14 13.77 10.32
N ARG A 735 -13.28 12.80 10.71
CA ARG A 735 -13.55 11.35 10.66
C ARG A 735 -13.26 10.57 11.94
N ALA A 736 -12.64 11.20 12.95
CA ALA A 736 -12.41 10.59 14.25
C ALA A 736 -13.63 10.78 15.16
N ALA A 737 -14.25 9.68 15.61
CA ALA A 737 -15.36 9.76 16.56
C ALA A 737 -14.84 10.07 17.98
N GLY A 738 -15.52 10.97 18.68
CA GLY A 738 -15.51 11.04 20.15
C GLY A 738 -14.42 11.85 20.86
N ALA A 739 -13.26 12.13 20.23
CA ALA A 739 -12.19 12.89 20.88
C ALA A 739 -11.56 13.97 19.98
N ALA A 740 -11.28 15.14 20.56
CA ALA A 740 -10.51 16.18 19.91
C ALA A 740 -9.06 15.70 19.73
N VAL A 741 -8.67 15.40 18.49
CA VAL A 741 -7.27 15.10 18.15
C VAL A 741 -6.41 16.35 18.42
N GLU A 742 -5.19 16.15 18.92
CA GLU A 742 -4.26 17.23 19.25
C GLU A 742 -4.09 18.20 18.06
N PRO A 743 -3.92 19.52 18.30
CA PRO A 743 -3.91 20.52 17.23
C PRO A 743 -2.83 20.31 16.16
N THR A 744 -1.75 19.60 16.49
CA THR A 744 -0.62 19.33 15.60
C THR A 744 -0.89 18.23 14.56
N LEU A 745 -2.07 17.58 14.63
CA LEU A 745 -2.50 16.51 13.72
C LEU A 745 -3.75 16.92 12.95
N ARG A 746 -3.92 18.22 12.67
CA ARG A 746 -5.04 18.74 11.89
C ARG A 746 -4.52 19.42 10.64
N LEU A 747 -5.25 19.26 9.53
CA LEU A 747 -5.15 20.19 8.42
C LEU A 747 -5.89 21.46 8.83
N LYS A 748 -5.21 22.61 8.77
CA LYS A 748 -5.86 23.88 9.07
C LYS A 748 -6.43 24.41 7.75
N GLY A 749 -7.64 24.95 7.83
CA GLY A 749 -8.24 25.65 6.70
C GLY A 749 -8.94 24.76 5.67
N TRP A 750 -9.11 23.46 5.93
CA TRP A 750 -9.83 22.52 5.07
C TRP A 750 -10.51 21.41 5.88
N ALA A 751 -11.82 21.27 5.75
CA ALA A 751 -12.62 20.24 6.42
C ALA A 751 -12.81 19.02 5.51
N LEU A 752 -11.78 18.17 5.39
CA LEU A 752 -11.76 17.06 4.41
C LEU A 752 -12.91 16.07 4.58
N GLY A 753 -13.38 15.84 5.81
CA GLY A 753 -14.55 15.00 6.09
C GLY A 753 -15.79 15.48 5.35
N ASP A 754 -16.17 16.73 5.64
CA ASP A 754 -17.32 17.41 5.05
C ASP A 754 -17.18 17.59 3.54
N LEU A 755 -15.99 17.94 3.05
CA LEU A 755 -15.72 18.08 1.62
C LEU A 755 -15.97 16.80 0.85
N PHE A 756 -15.40 15.66 1.27
CA PHE A 756 -15.56 14.41 0.54
C PHE A 756 -16.97 13.84 0.68
N GLU A 757 -17.64 14.06 1.81
CA GLU A 757 -19.06 13.74 1.95
C GLU A 757 -19.92 14.54 0.95
N GLY A 758 -19.74 15.86 0.89
CA GLY A 758 -20.47 16.73 -0.02
C GLY A 758 -20.20 16.43 -1.50
N PHE A 759 -18.94 16.25 -1.89
CA PHE A 759 -18.60 15.84 -3.26
C PHE A 759 -19.13 14.45 -3.62
N CYS A 760 -19.12 13.50 -2.67
CA CYS A 760 -19.74 12.19 -2.90
C CYS A 760 -21.25 12.29 -3.11
N GLY A 761 -21.92 13.22 -2.40
CA GLY A 761 -23.35 13.49 -2.55
C GLY A 761 -23.69 14.06 -3.93
N ASP A 762 -22.94 15.05 -4.41
CA ASP A 762 -23.26 15.75 -5.65
C ASP A 762 -22.69 15.08 -6.91
N LEU A 763 -21.44 14.62 -6.86
CA LEU A 763 -20.73 14.08 -8.02
C LEU A 763 -20.59 12.55 -7.99
N GLY A 764 -20.70 11.95 -6.82
CA GLY A 764 -20.36 10.55 -6.56
C GLY A 764 -21.55 9.63 -6.37
N ALA A 765 -21.29 8.50 -5.69
CA ALA A 765 -22.28 7.45 -5.49
C ALA A 765 -23.19 7.67 -4.26
N CYS A 766 -22.85 8.60 -3.36
CA CYS A 766 -23.62 8.83 -2.13
C CYS A 766 -25.00 9.46 -2.40
N GLY A 767 -25.18 10.14 -3.54
CA GLY A 767 -26.44 10.77 -3.94
C GLY A 767 -27.49 9.82 -4.56
N GLY A 768 -27.18 8.53 -4.73
CA GLY A 768 -28.13 7.52 -5.21
C GLY A 768 -28.42 7.50 -6.72
N SER A 769 -27.84 8.41 -7.51
CA SER A 769 -28.12 8.56 -8.96
C SER A 769 -27.11 7.88 -9.90
N GLY A 770 -26.04 7.26 -9.40
CA GLY A 770 -24.92 6.82 -10.24
C GLY A 770 -24.20 8.05 -10.82
N GLY A 771 -23.19 8.54 -10.09
CA GLY A 771 -22.63 9.88 -10.26
C GLY A 771 -22.07 10.19 -11.66
N VAL A 772 -21.98 11.50 -11.96
CA VAL A 772 -21.33 12.05 -13.17
C VAL A 772 -19.80 11.88 -13.10
N ASN A 773 -19.27 11.50 -11.93
CA ASN A 773 -17.84 11.30 -11.68
C ASN A 773 -17.58 10.09 -10.76
N ASP A 774 -16.83 9.11 -11.25
CA ASP A 774 -16.49 7.88 -10.51
C ASP A 774 -15.44 8.10 -9.39
N VAL A 775 -14.85 9.29 -9.25
CA VAL A 775 -13.78 9.53 -8.28
C VAL A 775 -14.29 9.51 -6.83
N PHE A 776 -15.37 10.23 -6.51
CA PHE A 776 -15.87 10.37 -5.14
C PHE A 776 -16.86 9.26 -4.77
N GLY A 777 -16.42 8.00 -4.82
CA GLY A 777 -17.31 6.84 -4.67
C GLY A 777 -17.89 6.60 -3.27
N ARG A 778 -17.32 7.21 -2.23
CA ARG A 778 -17.74 7.10 -0.82
C ARG A 778 -17.37 8.37 -0.04
N ALA A 779 -18.15 8.70 0.99
CA ALA A 779 -17.91 9.87 1.85
C ALA A 779 -16.53 9.83 2.53
N ASP A 780 -16.07 8.64 2.95
CA ASP A 780 -14.73 8.44 3.51
C ASP A 780 -13.83 7.60 2.58
N PRO A 781 -12.82 8.20 1.91
CA PRO A 781 -11.87 7.44 1.10
C PRO A 781 -10.91 6.58 1.93
N VAL A 782 -10.87 6.67 3.25
CA VAL A 782 -9.91 5.91 4.06
C VAL A 782 -10.48 4.56 4.48
N ARG A 783 -9.99 3.48 3.86
CA ARG A 783 -10.28 2.10 4.32
C ARG A 783 -9.36 1.70 5.46
N ARG A 784 -9.88 1.58 6.68
CA ARG A 784 -9.10 1.15 7.85
C ARG A 784 -9.11 -0.37 7.96
N THR A 785 -7.94 -0.97 8.16
CA THR A 785 -7.84 -2.42 8.39
C THR A 785 -7.94 -2.69 9.88
N ALA A 786 -9.00 -3.35 10.34
CA ALA A 786 -9.13 -3.72 11.74
C ALA A 786 -8.13 -4.82 12.10
N LEU A 787 -7.35 -4.62 13.16
CA LEU A 787 -6.50 -5.63 13.77
C LEU A 787 -7.13 -6.08 15.08
N ALA A 788 -7.63 -7.32 15.09
CA ALA A 788 -8.22 -7.97 16.25
C ALA A 788 -7.64 -9.38 16.40
N GLY A 789 -7.50 -9.83 17.65
CA GLY A 789 -6.91 -11.13 17.93
C GLY A 789 -5.42 -11.23 17.57
N ASN A 790 -4.96 -12.46 17.41
CA ASN A 790 -3.62 -12.75 16.91
C ASN A 790 -3.67 -12.82 15.37
N VAL A 791 -3.15 -11.80 14.70
CA VAL A 791 -3.18 -11.69 13.24
C VAL A 791 -1.85 -11.18 12.71
N THR A 792 -1.43 -11.71 11.56
CA THR A 792 -0.31 -11.18 10.78
C THR A 792 -0.88 -10.62 9.48
N VAL A 793 -0.53 -9.38 9.15
CA VAL A 793 -0.89 -8.74 7.88
C VAL A 793 0.36 -8.44 7.10
N ASP A 794 0.45 -8.99 5.89
CA ASP A 794 1.56 -8.72 4.97
C ASP A 794 1.23 -7.51 4.10
N LEU A 795 2.09 -6.50 4.14
CA LEU A 795 2.12 -5.38 3.21
C LEU A 795 3.15 -5.69 2.13
N ALA A 796 2.67 -6.20 1.00
CA ALA A 796 3.51 -6.57 -0.14
C ALA A 796 4.18 -5.36 -0.80
N GLU A 797 3.53 -4.20 -0.74
CA GLU A 797 4.03 -2.98 -1.33
C GLU A 797 3.61 -1.75 -0.52
N LEU A 798 4.59 -0.97 -0.10
CA LEU A 798 4.41 0.35 0.50
C LEU A 798 5.31 1.36 -0.21
N ALA A 799 4.73 2.24 -1.01
CA ALA A 799 5.45 3.21 -1.83
C ALA A 799 6.10 4.35 -0.99
N PRO A 800 7.17 5.00 -1.46
CA PRO A 800 7.80 6.13 -0.77
C PRO A 800 6.81 7.23 -0.41
N GLY A 801 6.78 7.68 0.84
CA GLY A 801 5.79 8.64 1.35
C GLY A 801 4.36 8.10 1.49
N GLY A 802 4.12 6.85 1.07
CA GLY A 802 2.86 6.14 1.28
C GLY A 802 2.74 5.57 2.70
N PHE A 803 1.52 5.21 3.09
CA PHE A 803 1.24 4.62 4.40
C PHE A 803 0.04 3.66 4.37
N ALA A 804 0.04 2.69 5.29
CA ALA A 804 -1.09 1.81 5.56
C ALA A 804 -1.69 2.15 6.93
N THR A 805 -3.03 2.10 7.05
CA THR A 805 -3.74 2.48 8.29
C THR A 805 -4.46 1.28 8.87
N PHE A 806 -4.16 1.01 10.13
CA PHE A 806 -4.77 -0.03 10.94
C PHE A 806 -5.55 0.56 12.10
N GLU A 807 -6.61 -0.12 12.50
CA GLU A 807 -7.40 0.23 13.67
C GLU A 807 -7.37 -0.93 14.66
N LEU A 808 -6.94 -0.67 15.89
CA LEU A 808 -6.92 -1.65 16.96
C LEU A 808 -8.09 -1.36 17.90
N ALA A 809 -9.08 -2.24 17.91
CA ALA A 809 -10.21 -2.17 18.83
C ALA A 809 -9.77 -2.44 20.29
N PRO A 810 -10.53 -1.97 21.29
CA PRO A 810 -10.30 -2.33 22.69
C PRO A 810 -10.29 -3.86 22.88
N SER A 811 -9.38 -4.38 23.70
CA SER A 811 -9.33 -5.80 24.07
C SER A 811 -9.74 -6.02 25.53
N THR A 812 -9.84 -7.28 25.95
CA THR A 812 -10.21 -7.67 27.33
C THR A 812 -9.35 -6.94 28.36
N ALA A 813 -10.00 -6.41 29.40
CA ALA A 813 -9.32 -5.69 30.47
C ALA A 813 -8.26 -6.59 31.13
N GLY A 814 -7.03 -6.08 31.25
CA GLY A 814 -5.88 -6.82 31.79
C GLY A 814 -4.98 -7.49 30.75
N SER A 815 -5.37 -7.52 29.46
CA SER A 815 -4.47 -7.94 28.37
C SER A 815 -3.51 -6.79 27.96
N THR A 816 -2.44 -7.11 27.24
CA THR A 816 -1.65 -6.13 26.50
C THR A 816 -1.67 -6.46 25.01
N ARG A 817 -1.51 -5.43 24.18
CA ARG A 817 -1.45 -5.57 22.72
C ARG A 817 -0.03 -5.36 22.26
N LEU A 818 0.51 -6.33 21.56
CA LEU A 818 1.84 -6.25 20.98
C LEU A 818 1.70 -6.07 19.47
N LEU A 819 2.32 -5.01 18.96
CA LEU A 819 2.53 -4.79 17.54
C LEU A 819 4.00 -5.03 17.22
N ARG A 820 4.26 -5.93 16.28
CA ARG A 820 5.60 -6.21 15.77
C ARG A 820 5.64 -5.97 14.29
N LEU A 821 6.63 -5.22 13.84
CA LEU A 821 6.90 -5.01 12.42
C LEU A 821 8.17 -5.77 12.03
N ARG A 822 8.14 -6.47 10.90
CA ARG A 822 9.33 -7.15 10.31
C ARG A 822 9.34 -7.01 8.80
N GLY A 823 10.49 -7.20 8.17
CA GLY A 823 10.51 -7.42 6.72
C GLY A 823 9.78 -8.73 6.37
N LEU A 824 9.18 -8.79 5.17
CA LEU A 824 8.51 -10.01 4.70
C LEU A 824 9.44 -11.23 4.74
N GLY A 825 8.86 -12.40 4.99
CA GLY A 825 9.62 -13.65 5.10
C GLY A 825 10.61 -13.69 6.27
N GLY A 826 10.49 -12.79 7.25
CA GLY A 826 11.36 -12.72 8.41
C GLY A 826 12.64 -11.89 8.22
N ALA A 827 12.73 -11.13 7.11
CA ALA A 827 13.83 -10.21 6.87
C ALA A 827 13.90 -9.07 7.93
N PRO A 828 15.05 -8.41 8.09
CA PRO A 828 15.14 -7.21 8.91
C PRO A 828 14.12 -6.15 8.46
N LEU A 829 13.55 -5.42 9.43
CA LEU A 829 12.63 -4.33 9.10
C LEU A 829 13.39 -3.26 8.27
N PRO A 830 12.84 -2.79 7.14
CA PRO A 830 13.46 -1.75 6.33
C PRO A 830 13.76 -0.50 7.17
N SER A 831 14.96 0.07 7.00
CA SER A 831 15.43 1.23 7.78
C SER A 831 14.56 2.48 7.61
N THR A 832 13.76 2.54 6.55
CA THR A 832 12.82 3.61 6.20
C THR A 832 11.40 3.37 6.72
N ALA A 833 11.12 2.25 7.39
CA ALA A 833 9.82 2.00 8.01
C ALA A 833 9.64 2.90 9.25
N ARG A 834 8.45 3.47 9.38
CA ARG A 834 8.01 4.31 10.52
C ARG A 834 6.65 3.86 11.01
N VAL A 835 6.30 4.26 12.23
CA VAL A 835 4.94 4.10 12.77
C VAL A 835 4.47 5.40 13.39
N ALA A 836 3.25 5.82 13.07
CA ALA A 836 2.55 6.90 13.76
C ALA A 836 1.32 6.30 14.45
N LEU A 837 1.21 6.51 15.75
CA LEU A 837 0.20 5.87 16.58
C LEU A 837 -0.62 6.92 17.31
N LEU A 838 -1.95 6.90 17.11
CA LEU A 838 -2.89 7.82 17.73
C LEU A 838 -3.90 7.05 18.57
N ARG A 839 -4.13 7.48 19.80
CA ARG A 839 -5.25 6.96 20.60
C ARG A 839 -6.50 7.78 20.34
N VAL A 840 -7.55 7.12 19.86
CA VAL A 840 -8.83 7.76 19.52
C VAL A 840 -9.91 7.51 20.57
N GLU A 841 -9.77 6.48 21.42
CA GLU A 841 -10.61 6.21 22.61
C GLU A 841 -9.79 5.63 23.77
#